data_AF-A0A7W6ERL9-F1
#
_entry.id   AF-A0A7W6ERL9-F1
#
_cell.length_a   1.000
_cell.length_b   1.000
_cell.length_c   1.000
_cell.angle_alpha   90.00
_cell.angle_beta   90.00
_cell.angle_gamma   90.00
#
_symmetry.space_group_name_H-M   'P 1'
#
loop_
_entity.id
_entity.type
_entity.pdbx_description
1 polymer ?
#
loop_
_entity_poly.entity_id
_entity_poly.type
_entity_poly.pdbx_seq_one_letter_code
_entity_poly.pdbx_strand_id
1 'polypeptide(L)'
;MVKIGITLAAIVSLVVYYQRNNLFSSPEPVITSPAPLLPELPRSQATIVYFEHEPDPKNYEDQQLQLRVVRRNDHRLYLVDDAKPEKGRITYYALNGSVNATDARRLSDLPIQPSRWIHLVKYTAEINNINSEAWLTSETNTVAGQTKYSSVSEVIFWVRDSLQKSTSELAYTQPLWPTNGSVGDSKIFKQTPAFSLPSQKKYGSESKPLDEPVANLRKVGWNISDDRFKLLYAGEVLELMNHSRAQNRRGITRFDARQLDQAADWLAKRLPSSTFAVDFEPANPAADGWQWDMSDPAFRKTMYDLSDRIYKKHGKLFFSWIGDPLTFTFQGKNFKLDGYANDNWSADKKKIDDYLALHEHPKDIQQVQLPSPVVLMTGFGYTSSTVNTSDATDQPAHVWKAPINWYLRTLDMLNIKSLTASPSVKFINFFWPYEDKPSDACRSHTRRFKVGHGSKGYIRQLDNRVMYPMNLVRDAVFVHLCNPRVFYTNYWIFGQSYDPYQALRYAKINGNLSCVSQNTGGYFVYDYQGPDQPACPTVAEDYMGKDALGVAAMVQAHELFAKHQLILDGSQVRESYAFDYQRSTQKPQKATWQNDTGEFARAFKFNQPWLQVWRNPKTGKRLLIFQDTFAEAFEPVQFTVTINGKKIQRTTDGNALYIEAL
;
A
#
# COMPACT_ATOMS: atom_id res chain seq x y z
N MET A 1 -65.04 -3.23 -21.01
CA MET A 1 -63.74 -3.96 -21.01
C MET A 1 -62.52 -3.11 -20.66
N VAL A 2 -62.53 -1.77 -20.81
CA VAL A 2 -61.33 -0.93 -20.58
C VAL A 2 -61.01 -0.65 -19.09
N LYS A 3 -62.00 -0.70 -18.18
CA LYS A 3 -61.78 -0.42 -16.75
C LYS A 3 -61.16 -1.58 -15.94
N ILE A 4 -61.19 -2.82 -16.44
CA ILE A 4 -60.60 -3.97 -15.74
C ILE A 4 -59.11 -4.12 -16.11
N GLY A 5 -58.71 -3.76 -17.34
CA GLY A 5 -57.33 -3.84 -17.79
C GLY A 5 -56.37 -2.86 -17.10
N ILE A 6 -56.85 -1.66 -16.75
CA ILE A 6 -56.03 -0.65 -16.06
C ILE A 6 -55.79 -1.05 -14.60
N THR A 7 -56.81 -1.61 -13.93
CA THR A 7 -56.68 -2.07 -12.54
C THR A 7 -55.80 -3.31 -12.43
N LEU A 8 -55.88 -4.24 -13.40
CA LEU A 8 -55.00 -5.42 -13.43
C LEU A 8 -53.55 -5.03 -13.71
N ALA A 9 -53.31 -4.08 -14.62
CA ALA A 9 -51.97 -3.57 -14.91
C ALA A 9 -51.36 -2.84 -13.69
N ALA A 10 -52.16 -2.02 -12.99
CA ALA A 10 -51.70 -1.34 -11.77
C ALA A 10 -51.37 -2.32 -10.64
N ILE A 11 -52.17 -3.38 -10.45
CA ILE A 11 -51.93 -4.42 -9.45
C ILE A 11 -50.70 -5.26 -9.83
N VAL A 12 -50.55 -5.66 -11.09
CA VAL A 12 -49.36 -6.40 -11.54
C VAL A 12 -48.11 -5.54 -11.45
N SER A 13 -48.16 -4.24 -11.78
CA SER A 13 -47.05 -3.32 -11.59
C SER A 13 -46.70 -3.12 -10.11
N LEU A 14 -47.70 -3.06 -9.21
CA LEU A 14 -47.46 -2.99 -7.76
C LEU A 14 -46.86 -4.29 -7.22
N VAL A 15 -47.34 -5.45 -7.66
CA VAL A 15 -46.82 -6.76 -7.24
C VAL A 15 -45.40 -6.98 -7.78
N VAL A 16 -45.12 -6.59 -9.02
CA VAL A 16 -43.76 -6.64 -9.59
C VAL A 16 -42.84 -5.62 -8.91
N TYR A 17 -43.33 -4.42 -8.56
CA TYR A 17 -42.56 -3.44 -7.79
C TYR A 17 -42.26 -3.93 -6.37
N TYR A 18 -43.24 -4.57 -5.71
CA TYR A 18 -43.09 -5.12 -4.37
C TYR A 18 -42.20 -6.38 -4.36
N GLN A 19 -42.32 -7.26 -5.35
CA GLN A 19 -41.44 -8.41 -5.51
C GLN A 19 -40.01 -8.00 -5.91
N ARG A 20 -39.84 -6.98 -6.75
CA ARG A 20 -38.51 -6.48 -7.12
C ARG A 20 -37.83 -5.74 -5.96
N ASN A 21 -38.58 -5.07 -5.08
CA ASN A 21 -38.01 -4.45 -3.87
C ASN A 21 -37.80 -5.46 -2.72
N ASN A 22 -38.58 -6.54 -2.63
CA ASN A 22 -38.41 -7.57 -1.58
C ASN A 22 -37.55 -8.79 -1.99
N LEU A 23 -37.24 -8.97 -3.28
CA LEU A 23 -36.23 -9.95 -3.73
C LEU A 23 -34.80 -9.37 -3.70
N PHE A 24 -34.67 -8.05 -3.57
CA PHE A 24 -33.39 -7.35 -3.35
C PHE A 24 -33.27 -6.70 -1.96
N SER A 25 -34.26 -6.89 -1.08
CA SER A 25 -33.96 -6.82 0.35
C SER A 25 -33.09 -8.04 0.66
N SER A 26 -31.77 -7.85 0.63
CA SER A 26 -30.85 -8.70 1.36
C SER A 26 -31.52 -9.04 2.69
N PRO A 27 -31.57 -10.32 3.13
CA PRO A 27 -31.98 -10.58 4.49
C PRO A 27 -31.18 -9.62 5.36
N GLU A 28 -31.86 -8.76 6.13
CA GLU A 28 -31.19 -8.05 7.22
C GLU A 28 -30.38 -9.15 7.91
N PRO A 29 -29.04 -9.05 7.93
CA PRO A 29 -28.28 -10.05 8.64
C PRO A 29 -28.86 -10.00 10.04
N VAL A 30 -29.39 -11.15 10.47
CA VAL A 30 -29.66 -11.38 11.89
C VAL A 30 -28.41 -10.87 12.56
N ILE A 31 -28.52 -9.76 13.29
CA ILE A 31 -27.47 -9.33 14.20
C ILE A 31 -27.45 -10.47 15.19
N THR A 32 -26.68 -11.51 14.90
CA THR A 32 -26.30 -12.51 15.88
C THR A 32 -25.60 -11.65 16.90
N SER A 33 -26.31 -11.42 18.02
CA SER A 33 -25.74 -10.75 19.17
C SER A 33 -24.35 -11.36 19.34
N PRO A 34 -23.27 -10.56 19.32
CA PRO A 34 -21.95 -11.11 19.44
C PRO A 34 -21.94 -12.02 20.66
N ALA A 35 -21.26 -13.15 20.56
CA ALA A 35 -21.04 -13.98 21.73
C ALA A 35 -20.57 -13.06 22.88
N PRO A 36 -21.14 -13.19 24.10
CA PRO A 36 -20.75 -12.33 25.21
C PRO A 36 -19.23 -12.39 25.35
N LEU A 37 -18.59 -11.22 25.42
CA LEU A 37 -17.14 -11.13 25.59
C LEU A 37 -16.76 -11.91 26.86
N LEU A 38 -15.76 -12.79 26.74
CA LEU A 38 -15.27 -13.54 27.90
C LEU A 38 -14.81 -12.56 28.99
N PRO A 39 -15.09 -12.85 30.28
CA PRO A 39 -14.66 -11.98 31.38
C PRO A 39 -13.15 -11.75 31.38
N GLU A 40 -12.74 -10.54 31.79
CA GLU A 40 -11.33 -10.15 31.92
C GLU A 40 -10.70 -10.76 33.19
N LEU A 41 -9.47 -11.24 33.05
CA LEU A 41 -8.64 -11.66 34.18
C LEU A 41 -8.03 -10.42 34.87
N PRO A 42 -7.86 -10.43 36.22
CA PRO A 42 -7.45 -9.26 36.98
C PRO A 42 -6.08 -8.65 36.60
N ARG A 43 -5.20 -9.41 35.92
CA ARG A 43 -3.87 -8.94 35.48
C ARG A 43 -3.49 -9.59 34.15
N SER A 44 -3.42 -8.80 33.08
CA SER A 44 -3.04 -9.31 31.75
C SER A 44 -1.56 -9.68 31.65
N GLN A 45 -0.70 -9.05 32.48
CA GLN A 45 0.76 -9.12 32.38
C GLN A 45 1.29 -8.81 30.96
N ALA A 46 0.48 -8.10 30.17
CA ALA A 46 0.77 -7.71 28.81
C ALA A 46 0.70 -6.18 28.69
N THR A 47 1.59 -5.61 27.89
CA THR A 47 1.70 -4.16 27.70
C THR A 47 1.79 -3.81 26.23
N ILE A 48 1.13 -2.73 25.83
CA ILE A 48 1.29 -2.15 24.50
C ILE A 48 2.62 -1.38 24.46
N VAL A 49 3.40 -1.64 23.41
CA VAL A 49 4.62 -0.91 23.11
C VAL A 49 4.42 -0.19 21.78
N TYR A 50 4.32 1.14 21.83
CA TYR A 50 4.00 1.96 20.67
C TYR A 50 5.25 2.37 19.88
N PHE A 51 5.07 2.53 18.58
CA PHE A 51 5.99 3.19 17.68
C PHE A 51 5.63 4.68 17.58
N GLU A 52 6.55 5.57 17.95
CA GLU A 52 6.42 7.03 17.79
C GLU A 52 5.09 7.63 18.28
N HIS A 53 4.58 7.12 19.40
CA HIS A 53 3.36 7.62 20.00
C HIS A 53 3.55 7.86 21.49
N GLU A 54 3.47 9.14 21.86
CA GLU A 54 3.34 9.59 23.24
C GLU A 54 2.13 10.51 23.37
N PRO A 55 1.01 10.03 23.95
CA PRO A 55 -0.23 10.80 24.02
C PRO A 55 -0.03 12.08 24.82
N ASP A 56 -0.51 13.20 24.28
CA ASP A 56 -0.65 14.45 25.00
C ASP A 56 -2.03 14.48 25.64
N PRO A 57 -2.13 14.37 26.98
CA PRO A 57 -3.43 14.30 27.65
C PRO A 57 -4.27 15.58 27.48
N LYS A 58 -3.67 16.68 27.01
CA LYS A 58 -4.36 17.94 26.74
C LYS A 58 -4.86 18.05 25.30
N ASN A 59 -4.43 17.15 24.41
CA ASN A 59 -4.80 17.18 23.00
C ASN A 59 -6.03 16.32 22.75
N TYR A 60 -7.05 16.87 22.11
CA TYR A 60 -8.33 16.19 21.90
C TYR A 60 -8.16 14.96 20.99
N GLU A 61 -7.33 15.07 19.96
CA GLU A 61 -7.01 13.99 19.01
C GLU A 61 -6.38 12.78 19.70
N ASP A 62 -5.55 13.01 20.72
CA ASP A 62 -4.87 11.94 21.47
C ASP A 62 -5.83 11.24 22.44
N GLN A 63 -6.98 11.85 22.75
CA GLN A 63 -8.03 11.25 23.58
C GLN A 63 -9.01 10.39 22.76
N GLN A 64 -8.99 10.49 21.44
CA GLN A 64 -9.87 9.74 20.54
C GLN A 64 -9.56 8.25 20.51
N LEU A 65 -8.41 7.81 21.02
CA LEU A 65 -8.00 6.42 21.02
C LEU A 65 -7.33 6.08 22.36
N GLN A 66 -7.94 5.18 23.13
CA GLN A 66 -7.44 4.77 24.44
C GLN A 66 -7.30 3.26 24.48
N LEU A 67 -6.24 2.76 23.83
CA LEU A 67 -6.02 1.32 23.73
C LEU A 67 -5.46 0.73 25.02
N ARG A 68 -6.02 -0.41 25.41
CA ARG A 68 -5.45 -1.31 26.42
C ARG A 68 -5.50 -2.76 25.94
N VAL A 69 -4.62 -3.58 26.53
CA VAL A 69 -4.59 -5.02 26.31
C VAL A 69 -5.10 -5.74 27.55
N VAL A 70 -6.08 -6.61 27.33
CA VAL A 70 -6.69 -7.43 28.38
C VAL A 70 -6.40 -8.89 28.13
N ARG A 71 -6.35 -9.67 29.20
CA ARG A 71 -6.38 -11.13 29.11
C ARG A 71 -7.75 -11.60 29.56
N ARG A 72 -8.39 -12.47 28.79
CA ARG A 72 -9.71 -13.02 29.15
C ARG A 72 -9.59 -14.45 29.69
N ASN A 73 -10.71 -15.02 30.12
CA ASN A 73 -10.77 -16.36 30.74
C ASN A 73 -10.25 -17.52 29.87
N ASP A 74 -10.13 -17.35 28.56
CA ASP A 74 -9.46 -18.31 27.68
C ASP A 74 -7.92 -18.16 27.67
N HIS A 75 -7.40 -17.31 28.56
CA HIS A 75 -5.99 -16.93 28.71
C HIS A 75 -5.38 -16.25 27.48
N ARG A 76 -6.18 -15.80 26.51
CA ARG A 76 -5.70 -15.08 25.33
C ARG A 76 -5.77 -13.57 25.52
N LEU A 77 -5.01 -12.85 24.70
CA LEU A 77 -4.89 -11.40 24.74
C LEU A 77 -5.87 -10.75 23.77
N TYR A 78 -6.54 -9.69 24.20
CA TYR A 78 -7.49 -8.94 23.38
C TYR A 78 -7.20 -7.45 23.49
N LEU A 79 -7.52 -6.73 22.43
CA LEU A 79 -7.41 -5.28 22.38
C LEU A 79 -8.76 -4.66 22.76
N VAL A 80 -8.74 -3.59 23.55
CA VAL A 80 -9.92 -2.80 23.90
C VAL A 80 -9.60 -1.34 23.67
N ASP A 81 -10.55 -0.58 23.12
CA ASP A 81 -10.52 0.87 23.04
C ASP A 81 -11.49 1.44 24.08
N ASP A 82 -10.96 2.05 25.14
CA ASP A 82 -11.76 2.66 26.20
C ASP A 82 -12.18 4.11 25.87
N ALA A 83 -11.83 4.62 24.69
CA ALA A 83 -12.22 5.96 24.28
C ALA A 83 -13.75 6.09 24.21
N LYS A 84 -14.28 7.18 24.76
CA LYS A 84 -15.73 7.42 24.76
C LYS A 84 -16.21 7.70 23.34
N PRO A 85 -17.28 7.04 22.87
CA PRO A 85 -17.88 7.37 21.58
C PRO A 85 -18.34 8.82 21.53
N GLU A 86 -18.14 9.45 20.39
CA GLU A 86 -18.55 10.83 20.19
C GLU A 86 -20.00 10.91 19.74
N LYS A 87 -20.76 11.83 20.33
CA LYS A 87 -22.17 12.00 19.98
C LYS A 87 -22.32 12.47 18.53
N GLY A 88 -23.08 11.73 17.73
CA GLY A 88 -23.38 12.08 16.33
C GLY A 88 -22.33 11.63 15.32
N ARG A 89 -21.30 10.89 15.76
CA ARG A 89 -20.25 10.35 14.89
C ARG A 89 -20.18 8.84 15.03
N ILE A 90 -19.75 8.18 13.95
CA ILE A 90 -19.56 6.74 13.87
C ILE A 90 -18.08 6.45 13.79
N THR A 91 -17.63 5.46 14.55
CA THR A 91 -16.26 4.96 14.53
C THR A 91 -16.16 3.71 13.68
N TYR A 92 -15.05 3.53 12.97
CA TYR A 92 -14.66 2.33 12.24
C TYR A 92 -13.22 1.95 12.60
N TYR A 93 -12.93 0.65 12.66
CA TYR A 93 -11.62 0.11 13.00
C TYR A 93 -11.10 -0.80 11.89
N ALA A 94 -9.81 -0.65 11.58
CA ALA A 94 -9.05 -1.61 10.80
C ALA A 94 -7.81 -2.03 11.59
N LEU A 95 -7.56 -3.35 11.65
CA LEU A 95 -6.43 -3.98 12.32
C LEU A 95 -5.62 -4.77 11.30
N ASN A 96 -4.36 -4.39 11.07
CA ASN A 96 -3.49 -4.97 10.04
C ASN A 96 -4.12 -4.99 8.63
N GLY A 97 -4.95 -3.97 8.33
CA GLY A 97 -5.71 -3.87 7.08
C GLY A 97 -6.95 -4.77 6.99
N SER A 98 -7.23 -5.58 8.00
CA SER A 98 -8.47 -6.34 8.14
C SER A 98 -9.50 -5.60 8.99
N VAL A 99 -10.76 -5.98 8.91
CA VAL A 99 -11.84 -5.43 9.74
C VAL A 99 -12.64 -6.54 10.36
N ASN A 100 -13.34 -6.26 11.46
CA ASN A 100 -14.29 -7.19 12.05
C ASN A 100 -15.29 -7.64 10.96
N ALA A 101 -15.38 -8.95 10.74
CA ALA A 101 -16.16 -9.53 9.64
C ALA A 101 -17.68 -9.33 9.84
N THR A 102 -18.08 -9.02 11.07
CA THR A 102 -19.48 -8.72 11.42
C THR A 102 -19.78 -7.22 11.35
N ASP A 103 -18.90 -6.37 11.88
CA ASP A 103 -19.13 -4.92 11.93
C ASP A 103 -17.83 -4.14 12.19
N ALA A 104 -17.34 -3.40 11.19
CA ALA A 104 -16.12 -2.60 11.33
C ALA A 104 -16.26 -1.47 12.37
N ARG A 105 -17.48 -1.16 12.84
CA ARG A 105 -17.71 -0.20 13.93
C ARG A 105 -17.30 -0.73 15.31
N ARG A 106 -16.86 -1.99 15.36
CA ARG A 106 -16.32 -2.63 16.55
C ARG A 106 -14.90 -3.08 16.26
N LEU A 107 -14.05 -2.97 17.28
CA LEU A 107 -12.75 -3.60 17.24
C LEU A 107 -12.93 -5.13 17.15
N SER A 108 -11.98 -5.81 16.52
CA SER A 108 -12.01 -7.28 16.42
C SER A 108 -12.07 -7.90 17.82
N ASP A 109 -12.99 -8.87 17.98
CA ASP A 109 -13.12 -9.67 19.19
C ASP A 109 -12.20 -10.90 19.17
N LEU A 110 -11.31 -10.99 18.18
CA LEU A 110 -10.32 -12.06 18.09
C LEU A 110 -9.09 -11.78 18.96
N PRO A 111 -8.45 -12.84 19.46
CA PRO A 111 -7.25 -12.71 20.24
C PRO A 111 -6.08 -12.20 19.37
N ILE A 112 -5.35 -11.23 19.89
CA ILE A 112 -4.12 -10.73 19.25
C ILE A 112 -2.92 -11.59 19.63
N GLN A 113 -1.94 -11.65 18.74
CA GLN A 113 -0.68 -12.33 19.01
C GLN A 113 0.38 -11.35 19.53
N PRO A 114 1.06 -11.66 20.66
CA PRO A 114 2.15 -10.84 21.16
C PRO A 114 3.39 -10.93 20.24
N SER A 115 4.33 -10.01 20.44
CA SER A 115 5.60 -9.96 19.71
C SER A 115 5.41 -9.89 18.18
N ARG A 116 4.37 -9.18 17.73
CA ARG A 116 4.15 -8.84 16.33
C ARG A 116 3.79 -7.37 16.19
N TRP A 117 4.23 -6.74 15.11
CA TRP A 117 3.74 -5.41 14.77
C TRP A 117 2.25 -5.48 14.41
N ILE A 118 1.52 -4.52 14.97
CA ILE A 118 0.10 -4.31 14.78
C ILE A 118 -0.10 -2.87 14.31
N HIS A 119 -0.80 -2.72 13.20
CA HIS A 119 -1.24 -1.45 12.67
C HIS A 119 -2.73 -1.32 12.94
N LEU A 120 -3.13 -0.28 13.69
CA LEU A 120 -4.51 0.03 13.95
C LEU A 120 -4.83 1.41 13.36
N VAL A 121 -5.90 1.47 12.58
CA VAL A 121 -6.49 2.71 12.12
C VAL A 121 -7.90 2.80 12.66
N LYS A 122 -8.19 3.91 13.35
CA LYS A 122 -9.52 4.29 13.80
C LYS A 122 -9.98 5.49 12.99
N TYR A 123 -11.13 5.37 12.33
CA TYR A 123 -11.76 6.45 11.59
C TYR A 123 -13.04 6.87 12.30
N THR A 124 -13.20 8.14 12.64
CA THR A 124 -14.40 8.67 13.30
C THR A 124 -15.02 9.74 12.42
N ALA A 125 -16.27 9.60 12.01
CA ALA A 125 -16.88 10.53 11.06
C ALA A 125 -18.40 10.64 11.17
N GLU A 126 -18.96 11.67 10.50
CA GLU A 126 -20.41 11.93 10.39
C GLU A 126 -21.03 11.26 9.14
N ILE A 127 -20.55 10.07 8.80
CA ILE A 127 -21.04 9.26 7.67
C ILE A 127 -21.51 7.90 8.15
N ASN A 128 -22.46 7.30 7.44
CA ASN A 128 -23.06 6.02 7.82
C ASN A 128 -22.33 4.82 7.19
N ASN A 129 -21.72 5.02 6.03
CA ASN A 129 -20.96 4.02 5.27
C ASN A 129 -19.62 4.57 4.79
N ILE A 130 -18.54 4.22 5.50
CA ILE A 130 -17.17 4.63 5.16
C ILE A 130 -16.73 4.19 3.76
N ASN A 131 -17.35 3.17 3.15
CA ASN A 131 -16.96 2.74 1.80
C ASN A 131 -17.57 3.58 0.68
N SER A 132 -18.77 4.15 0.89
CA SER A 132 -19.47 4.88 -0.17
C SER A 132 -19.54 6.39 0.09
N GLU A 133 -19.29 6.83 1.31
CA GLU A 133 -19.52 8.22 1.74
C GLU A 133 -18.25 8.93 2.21
N ALA A 134 -17.11 8.25 2.34
CA ALA A 134 -15.91 8.89 2.89
C ALA A 134 -15.29 9.98 1.99
N TRP A 135 -15.67 10.04 0.71
CA TRP A 135 -15.36 11.20 -0.12
C TRP A 135 -16.02 12.50 0.38
N LEU A 136 -17.14 12.42 1.12
CA LEU A 136 -17.80 13.58 1.76
C LEU A 136 -16.94 14.23 2.85
N THR A 137 -15.81 13.66 3.23
CA THR A 137 -14.96 14.19 4.31
C THR A 137 -13.73 14.93 3.81
N SER A 138 -13.64 15.13 2.48
CA SER A 138 -12.59 15.88 1.79
C SER A 138 -12.86 17.40 1.85
N GLU A 139 -11.82 18.23 2.01
CA GLU A 139 -11.91 19.70 1.93
C GLU A 139 -12.47 20.21 0.59
N THR A 140 -12.30 19.46 -0.50
CA THR A 140 -12.95 19.80 -1.79
C THR A 140 -14.47 19.89 -1.68
N ASN A 141 -15.10 19.09 -0.80
CA ASN A 141 -16.53 19.19 -0.51
C ASN A 141 -16.88 20.34 0.44
N THR A 142 -15.89 20.94 1.10
CA THR A 142 -16.09 22.05 2.04
C THR A 142 -16.41 23.30 1.24
N VAL A 143 -15.69 23.48 0.14
CA VAL A 143 -15.98 24.52 -0.85
C VAL A 143 -17.39 24.35 -1.44
N ALA A 144 -17.89 23.11 -1.55
CA ALA A 144 -19.25 22.80 -2.00
C ALA A 144 -20.31 22.82 -0.88
N GLY A 145 -19.92 23.07 0.38
CA GLY A 145 -20.82 23.11 1.54
C GLY A 145 -21.41 21.75 1.97
N GLN A 146 -20.80 20.63 1.56
CA GLN A 146 -21.31 19.27 1.81
C GLN A 146 -20.44 18.45 2.75
N THR A 147 -19.36 19.02 3.29
CA THR A 147 -18.39 18.26 4.09
C THR A 147 -18.98 17.71 5.36
N LYS A 148 -18.68 16.43 5.59
CA LYS A 148 -18.88 15.73 6.84
C LYS A 148 -17.57 15.69 7.61
N TYR A 149 -17.66 15.87 8.93
CA TYR A 149 -16.47 15.75 9.76
C TYR A 149 -15.89 14.33 9.67
N SER A 150 -14.56 14.23 9.60
CA SER A 150 -13.82 13.01 9.89
C SER A 150 -12.57 13.30 10.68
N SER A 151 -12.16 12.34 11.51
CA SER A 151 -10.83 12.23 12.07
C SER A 151 -10.29 10.83 11.85
N VAL A 152 -8.97 10.75 11.64
CA VAL A 152 -8.25 9.48 11.49
C VAL A 152 -7.17 9.40 12.54
N SER A 153 -7.26 8.40 13.41
CA SER A 153 -6.25 8.08 14.42
C SER A 153 -5.51 6.82 14.00
N GLU A 154 -4.22 6.96 13.71
CA GLU A 154 -3.34 5.86 13.36
C GLU A 154 -2.39 5.59 14.53
N VAL A 155 -2.30 4.31 14.95
CA VAL A 155 -1.26 3.86 15.88
C VAL A 155 -0.64 2.57 15.38
N ILE A 156 0.67 2.48 15.58
CA ILE A 156 1.45 1.29 15.28
C ILE A 156 2.10 0.84 16.58
N PHE A 157 1.93 -0.42 16.93
CA PHE A 157 2.39 -0.94 18.21
C PHE A 157 2.63 -2.44 18.15
N TRP A 158 3.21 -2.98 19.20
CA TRP A 158 3.24 -4.41 19.44
C TRP A 158 2.86 -4.71 20.88
N VAL A 159 2.56 -5.97 21.16
CA VAL A 159 2.19 -6.40 22.52
C VAL A 159 3.29 -7.24 23.13
N ARG A 160 3.83 -6.76 24.24
CA ARG A 160 4.78 -7.48 25.07
C ARG A 160 4.02 -8.25 26.13
N ASP A 161 4.15 -9.57 26.10
CA ASP A 161 3.58 -10.47 27.11
C ASP A 161 4.68 -11.02 28.01
N SER A 162 4.70 -10.64 29.30
CA SER A 162 5.72 -11.13 30.23
C SER A 162 5.55 -12.61 30.61
N LEU A 163 4.43 -13.24 30.24
CA LEU A 163 4.23 -14.67 30.40
C LEU A 163 4.88 -15.50 29.28
N GLN A 164 5.21 -14.90 28.14
CA GLN A 164 5.98 -15.57 27.10
C GLN A 164 7.48 -15.54 27.44
N LYS A 165 8.01 -16.68 27.88
CA LYS A 165 9.46 -16.92 27.91
C LYS A 165 9.94 -17.16 26.48
N SER A 166 10.38 -16.14 25.76
CA SER A 166 10.80 -16.27 24.36
C SER A 166 12.14 -16.99 24.23
N THR A 167 12.15 -18.21 23.66
CA THR A 167 13.36 -18.87 23.13
C THR A 167 13.27 -19.16 21.62
N SER A 168 12.32 -18.58 20.89
CA SER A 168 12.20 -18.86 19.45
C SER A 168 13.09 -17.94 18.61
N GLU A 169 13.57 -18.47 17.48
CA GLU A 169 14.08 -17.71 16.34
C GLU A 169 13.17 -16.49 16.06
N LEU A 170 13.76 -15.35 15.67
CA LEU A 170 13.02 -14.14 15.34
C LEU A 170 12.02 -14.45 14.21
N ALA A 171 10.72 -14.45 14.49
CA ALA A 171 9.72 -14.54 13.42
C ALA A 171 9.75 -13.24 12.60
N TYR A 172 9.49 -13.30 11.28
CA TYR A 172 9.51 -12.15 10.36
C TYR A 172 8.53 -11.03 10.67
N THR A 173 7.65 -11.23 11.64
CA THR A 173 6.72 -10.23 12.13
C THR A 173 7.17 -9.60 13.45
N GLN A 174 8.31 -10.04 14.02
CA GLN A 174 8.76 -9.59 15.32
C GLN A 174 9.17 -8.10 15.29
N PRO A 175 8.75 -7.32 16.29
CA PRO A 175 9.15 -5.93 16.44
C PRO A 175 10.65 -5.83 16.67
N LEU A 176 11.32 -5.09 15.78
CA LEU A 176 12.74 -4.78 15.92
C LEU A 176 12.96 -3.50 16.76
N TRP A 177 11.87 -2.90 17.26
CA TRP A 177 11.85 -1.80 18.23
C TRP A 177 11.45 -2.31 19.62
N PRO A 178 12.38 -2.32 20.60
CA PRO A 178 12.12 -2.92 21.91
C PRO A 178 11.37 -1.99 22.89
N THR A 179 11.17 -0.71 22.57
CA THR A 179 10.74 0.31 23.53
C THR A 179 9.82 1.38 22.92
N ASN A 180 9.04 2.03 23.78
CA ASN A 180 8.31 3.26 23.47
C ASN A 180 9.32 4.40 23.28
N GLY A 181 9.63 4.75 22.04
CA GLY A 181 10.55 5.82 21.72
C GLY A 181 10.49 6.17 20.25
N SER A 182 11.07 7.32 19.91
CA SER A 182 11.34 7.69 18.52
C SER A 182 12.22 6.65 17.84
N VAL A 183 12.12 6.57 16.52
CA VAL A 183 13.14 5.88 15.74
C VAL A 183 14.48 6.57 16.03
N GLY A 184 15.48 5.81 16.51
CA GLY A 184 16.83 6.31 16.84
C GLY A 184 17.97 5.34 16.47
N ASP A 185 17.66 4.06 16.23
CA ASP A 185 18.57 3.06 15.68
C ASP A 185 17.74 1.90 15.08
N SER A 186 17.53 1.92 13.76
CA SER A 186 16.76 0.87 13.10
C SER A 186 17.50 -0.45 13.11
N LYS A 187 17.11 -1.30 14.07
CA LYS A 187 17.69 -2.64 14.17
C LYS A 187 17.34 -3.54 12.99
N ILE A 188 16.55 -3.09 12.01
CA ILE A 188 16.22 -3.89 10.81
C ILE A 188 17.48 -4.37 10.10
N PHE A 189 18.40 -3.48 9.73
CA PHE A 189 19.58 -3.87 9.00
C PHE A 189 20.57 -4.64 9.89
N LYS A 190 20.62 -4.34 11.19
CA LYS A 190 21.52 -4.99 12.16
C LYS A 190 21.07 -6.41 12.55
N GLN A 191 19.77 -6.64 12.73
CA GLN A 191 19.21 -7.90 13.24
C GLN A 191 18.73 -8.84 12.14
N THR A 192 18.37 -8.34 10.95
CA THR A 192 18.00 -9.23 9.83
C THR A 192 19.19 -10.13 9.47
N PRO A 193 18.98 -11.45 9.33
CA PRO A 193 20.02 -12.36 8.82
C PRO A 193 20.57 -11.92 7.47
N ALA A 194 21.80 -12.31 7.16
CA ALA A 194 22.38 -12.04 5.85
C ALA A 194 21.66 -12.85 4.76
N PHE A 195 21.38 -12.20 3.63
CA PHE A 195 20.83 -12.89 2.46
C PHE A 195 21.32 -12.23 1.18
N SER A 196 21.29 -12.99 0.09
CA SER A 196 21.55 -12.50 -1.27
C SER A 196 20.30 -12.69 -2.11
N LEU A 197 20.17 -11.91 -3.18
CA LEU A 197 19.14 -12.09 -4.20
C LEU A 197 19.77 -12.70 -5.46
N PRO A 198 18.96 -13.33 -6.34
CA PRO A 198 19.41 -13.69 -7.68
C PRO A 198 19.94 -12.45 -8.41
N SER A 199 20.97 -12.61 -9.25
CA SER A 199 21.68 -11.48 -9.88
C SER A 199 20.78 -10.57 -10.74
N GLN A 200 19.65 -11.10 -11.21
CA GLN A 200 18.64 -10.37 -11.96
C GLN A 200 17.65 -9.56 -11.11
N LYS A 201 17.68 -9.70 -9.77
CA LYS A 201 16.82 -8.97 -8.84
C LYS A 201 17.66 -8.02 -7.98
N LYS A 202 17.27 -6.75 -7.95
CA LYS A 202 17.87 -5.71 -7.11
C LYS A 202 16.77 -4.98 -6.35
N TYR A 203 17.12 -4.39 -5.21
CA TYR A 203 16.21 -3.54 -4.49
C TYR A 203 16.93 -2.46 -3.69
N GLY A 204 16.22 -1.38 -3.37
CA GLY A 204 16.74 -0.30 -2.55
C GLY A 204 15.88 0.95 -2.71
N SER A 205 16.52 2.10 -2.55
CA SER A 205 15.92 3.41 -2.77
C SER A 205 16.86 4.28 -3.60
N GLU A 206 16.34 5.38 -4.14
CA GLU A 206 17.13 6.46 -4.74
C GLU A 206 18.14 7.04 -3.72
N SER A 207 17.67 7.19 -2.49
CA SER A 207 18.41 7.70 -1.35
C SER A 207 18.98 6.56 -0.50
N LYS A 208 20.01 6.87 0.29
CA LYS A 208 20.64 5.90 1.20
C LYS A 208 20.24 6.23 2.63
N PRO A 209 19.92 5.23 3.48
CA PRO A 209 19.85 5.47 4.92
C PRO A 209 21.25 5.85 5.42
N LEU A 210 21.45 7.10 5.81
CA LEU A 210 22.78 7.66 6.05
C LEU A 210 23.39 7.23 7.37
N ASP A 211 22.55 7.03 8.38
CA ASP A 211 22.98 6.62 9.70
C ASP A 211 23.22 5.10 9.79
N GLU A 212 22.96 4.36 8.70
CA GLU A 212 23.17 2.92 8.65
C GLU A 212 24.55 2.57 8.09
N PRO A 213 25.38 1.81 8.83
CA PRO A 213 26.63 1.30 8.31
C PRO A 213 26.48 0.53 6.99
N VAL A 214 27.33 0.84 6.01
CA VAL A 214 27.38 0.19 4.69
C VAL A 214 27.45 -1.35 4.80
N ALA A 215 28.14 -1.87 5.82
CA ALA A 215 28.22 -3.31 6.06
C ALA A 215 26.85 -3.95 6.31
N ASN A 216 25.97 -3.28 7.06
CA ASN A 216 24.62 -3.77 7.35
C ASN A 216 23.70 -3.67 6.13
N LEU A 217 23.83 -2.59 5.35
CA LEU A 217 23.12 -2.46 4.07
C LEU A 217 23.52 -3.58 3.09
N ARG A 218 24.81 -3.87 2.96
CA ARG A 218 25.32 -4.98 2.13
C ARG A 218 24.83 -6.34 2.60
N LYS A 219 24.76 -6.55 3.92
CA LYS A 219 24.34 -7.80 4.54
C LYS A 219 22.93 -8.23 4.10
N VAL A 220 22.03 -7.26 3.94
CA VAL A 220 20.66 -7.51 3.44
C VAL A 220 20.54 -7.36 1.92
N GLY A 221 21.62 -7.06 1.20
CA GLY A 221 21.58 -6.87 -0.26
C GLY A 221 20.93 -5.56 -0.72
N TRP A 222 20.82 -4.54 0.15
CA TRP A 222 20.34 -3.22 -0.23
C TRP A 222 21.27 -2.60 -1.29
N ASN A 223 20.71 -2.10 -2.39
CA ASN A 223 21.51 -1.56 -3.48
C ASN A 223 22.13 -0.20 -3.12
N ILE A 224 23.39 -0.25 -2.68
CA ILE A 224 24.20 0.92 -2.33
C ILE A 224 25.11 1.40 -3.48
N SER A 225 25.12 0.66 -4.59
CA SER A 225 25.96 0.98 -5.74
C SER A 225 25.52 2.27 -6.42
N ASP A 226 26.40 2.85 -7.23
CA ASP A 226 26.06 4.04 -8.00
C ASP A 226 25.11 3.74 -9.17
N ASP A 227 24.95 2.47 -9.55
CA ASP A 227 24.03 2.02 -10.58
C ASP A 227 22.54 1.93 -10.13
N ARG A 228 22.26 2.30 -8.86
CA ARG A 228 20.92 2.28 -8.25
C ARG A 228 19.92 3.14 -9.00
N PHE A 229 18.64 2.86 -8.79
CA PHE A 229 17.55 3.66 -9.35
C PHE A 229 17.71 5.14 -9.00
N LYS A 230 17.38 6.01 -9.96
CA LYS A 230 17.39 7.46 -9.81
C LYS A 230 16.15 8.07 -10.42
N LEU A 231 15.61 9.08 -9.75
CA LEU A 231 14.57 9.95 -10.26
C LEU A 231 15.20 11.30 -10.55
N LEU A 232 15.03 11.77 -11.78
CA LEU A 232 15.48 13.08 -12.20
C LEU A 232 14.35 14.08 -11.96
N TYR A 233 14.63 15.21 -11.30
CA TYR A 233 13.62 16.20 -10.93
C TYR A 233 13.77 17.47 -11.78
N ALA A 234 12.98 18.50 -11.48
CA ALA A 234 12.88 19.76 -12.21
C ALA A 234 14.24 20.40 -12.63
N GLY A 235 15.27 20.29 -11.77
CA GLY A 235 16.59 20.84 -12.04
C GLY A 235 17.31 20.13 -13.20
N GLU A 236 17.42 18.81 -13.14
CA GLU A 236 18.06 18.01 -14.21
C GLU A 236 17.27 18.06 -15.52
N VAL A 237 15.97 18.22 -15.39
CA VAL A 237 14.98 18.42 -16.42
C VAL A 237 15.25 19.75 -17.16
N LEU A 238 15.49 20.85 -16.44
CA LEU A 238 15.96 22.11 -17.04
C LEU A 238 17.33 21.97 -17.74
N GLU A 239 18.28 21.26 -17.12
CA GLU A 239 19.60 21.00 -17.72
C GLU A 239 19.49 20.27 -19.07
N LEU A 240 18.63 19.24 -19.14
CA LEU A 240 18.35 18.48 -20.36
C LEU A 240 17.83 19.38 -21.48
N MET A 241 16.90 20.28 -21.16
CA MET A 241 16.29 21.18 -22.14
C MET A 241 17.32 22.15 -22.73
N ASN A 242 18.19 22.68 -21.87
CA ASN A 242 19.31 23.53 -22.29
C ASN A 242 20.31 22.76 -23.16
N HIS A 243 20.67 21.53 -22.77
CA HIS A 243 21.60 20.68 -23.53
C HIS A 243 21.07 20.34 -24.93
N SER A 244 19.79 19.98 -25.01
CA SER A 244 19.11 19.59 -26.27
C SER A 244 18.75 20.80 -27.15
N ARG A 245 19.10 22.02 -26.70
CA ARG A 245 18.81 23.30 -27.37
C ARG A 245 17.35 23.42 -27.77
N ALA A 246 16.44 23.10 -26.85
CA ALA A 246 15.02 23.21 -27.09
C ALA A 246 14.64 24.70 -27.31
N GLN A 247 14.21 25.08 -28.51
CA GLN A 247 13.92 26.48 -28.86
C GLN A 247 12.42 26.84 -28.88
N ASN A 248 11.53 25.88 -28.58
CA ASN A 248 10.08 26.04 -28.75
C ASN A 248 9.32 25.96 -27.42
N ARG A 249 8.24 26.74 -27.28
CA ARG A 249 7.28 26.73 -26.14
C ARG A 249 6.49 25.42 -25.94
N ARG A 250 6.87 24.34 -26.63
CA ARG A 250 6.29 22.99 -26.42
C ARG A 250 7.34 21.98 -25.94
N GLY A 251 8.56 22.43 -25.66
CA GLY A 251 9.55 21.64 -24.94
C GLY A 251 9.90 20.31 -25.60
N ILE A 252 9.98 19.23 -24.79
CA ILE A 252 10.42 17.90 -25.22
C ILE A 252 9.51 17.29 -26.31
N THR A 253 8.23 17.69 -26.37
CA THR A 253 7.22 17.09 -27.27
C THR A 253 7.48 17.37 -28.76
N ARG A 254 8.36 18.32 -29.07
CA ARG A 254 8.76 18.67 -30.45
C ARG A 254 10.20 18.32 -30.80
N PHE A 255 10.86 17.48 -30.01
CA PHE A 255 12.22 17.06 -30.34
C PHE A 255 12.26 16.34 -31.69
N ASP A 256 13.12 16.81 -32.59
CA ASP A 256 13.45 16.08 -33.80
C ASP A 256 14.33 14.84 -33.47
N ALA A 257 14.64 14.04 -34.48
CA ALA A 257 15.44 12.84 -34.30
C ALA A 257 16.84 13.12 -33.72
N ARG A 258 17.45 14.26 -34.05
CA ARG A 258 18.76 14.67 -33.55
C ARG A 258 18.67 15.09 -32.09
N GLN A 259 17.65 15.85 -31.72
CA GLN A 259 17.42 16.28 -30.35
C GLN A 259 17.06 15.10 -29.44
N LEU A 260 16.25 14.15 -29.91
CA LEU A 260 16.01 12.89 -29.21
C LEU A 260 17.30 12.09 -28.97
N ASP A 261 18.20 12.07 -29.95
CA ASP A 261 19.49 11.41 -29.80
C ASP A 261 20.41 12.13 -28.80
N GLN A 262 20.43 13.47 -28.82
CA GLN A 262 21.17 14.26 -27.84
C GLN A 262 20.62 14.07 -26.42
N ALA A 263 19.30 14.07 -26.28
CA ALA A 263 18.62 13.82 -25.01
C ALA A 263 18.92 12.41 -24.47
N ALA A 264 18.84 11.39 -25.33
CA ALA A 264 19.15 10.01 -24.96
C ALA A 264 20.61 9.86 -24.50
N ASP A 265 21.55 10.44 -25.25
CA ASP A 265 22.97 10.42 -24.89
C ASP A 265 23.25 11.18 -23.60
N TRP A 266 22.62 12.34 -23.40
CA TRP A 266 22.79 13.14 -22.19
C TRP A 266 22.28 12.39 -20.96
N LEU A 267 21.04 11.91 -21.00
CA LEU A 267 20.42 11.16 -19.90
C LEU A 267 21.23 9.91 -19.55
N ALA A 268 21.66 9.15 -20.57
CA ALA A 268 22.42 7.93 -20.36
C ALA A 268 23.83 8.19 -19.78
N LYS A 269 24.51 9.27 -20.18
CA LYS A 269 25.89 9.59 -19.72
C LYS A 269 25.92 10.35 -18.40
N ARG A 270 24.87 11.13 -18.08
CA ARG A 270 24.79 11.96 -16.87
C ARG A 270 24.72 11.13 -15.58
N LEU A 271 24.07 9.97 -15.65
CA LEU A 271 23.84 9.10 -14.50
C LEU A 271 24.63 7.81 -14.62
N PRO A 272 25.30 7.33 -13.54
CA PRO A 272 25.84 5.97 -13.51
C PRO A 272 24.76 4.88 -13.46
N SER A 273 23.52 5.25 -13.09
CA SER A 273 22.36 4.37 -12.97
C SER A 273 22.08 3.53 -14.22
N SER A 274 21.76 2.26 -14.00
CA SER A 274 21.32 1.33 -15.05
C SER A 274 19.83 1.46 -15.35
N THR A 275 19.06 1.94 -14.37
CA THR A 275 17.62 2.21 -14.46
C THR A 275 17.35 3.57 -13.84
N PHE A 276 16.58 4.42 -14.51
CA PHE A 276 16.22 5.74 -14.01
C PHE A 276 14.88 6.19 -14.59
N ALA A 277 14.27 7.16 -13.94
CA ALA A 277 13.07 7.83 -14.42
C ALA A 277 13.25 9.33 -14.36
N VAL A 278 12.33 10.05 -14.99
CA VAL A 278 12.23 11.50 -14.86
C VAL A 278 10.85 11.82 -14.30
N ASP A 279 10.85 12.62 -13.24
CA ASP A 279 9.69 13.28 -12.67
C ASP A 279 9.52 14.66 -13.34
N PHE A 280 8.48 14.78 -14.17
CA PHE A 280 8.28 15.94 -15.04
C PHE A 280 7.45 17.04 -14.35
N GLU A 281 7.70 17.28 -13.05
CA GLU A 281 7.06 18.37 -12.32
C GLU A 281 7.90 19.66 -12.45
N PRO A 282 7.38 20.72 -13.09
CA PRO A 282 8.07 22.00 -13.11
C PRO A 282 8.08 22.62 -11.71
N ALA A 283 9.26 23.04 -11.23
CA ALA A 283 9.40 23.76 -9.97
C ALA A 283 8.57 25.06 -9.96
N ASN A 284 8.41 25.70 -11.12
CA ASN A 284 7.46 26.78 -11.34
C ASN A 284 6.59 26.49 -12.58
N PRO A 285 5.39 25.92 -12.44
CA PRO A 285 4.54 25.56 -13.57
C PRO A 285 4.26 26.72 -14.53
N ALA A 286 4.18 27.96 -14.03
CA ALA A 286 3.92 29.14 -14.85
C ALA A 286 5.10 29.52 -15.76
N ALA A 287 6.33 29.24 -15.32
CA ALA A 287 7.55 29.58 -16.05
C ALA A 287 8.12 28.39 -16.85
N ASP A 288 8.00 27.18 -16.33
CA ASP A 288 8.71 25.99 -16.80
C ASP A 288 7.77 24.91 -17.38
N GLY A 289 6.45 25.05 -17.21
CA GLY A 289 5.48 24.05 -17.67
C GLY A 289 5.52 23.79 -19.19
N TRP A 290 5.98 24.76 -19.98
CA TRP A 290 6.17 24.62 -21.43
C TRP A 290 7.23 23.59 -21.82
N GLN A 291 8.18 23.28 -20.91
CA GLN A 291 9.26 22.35 -21.18
C GLN A 291 8.76 20.89 -21.29
N TRP A 292 7.62 20.58 -20.67
CA TRP A 292 7.11 19.22 -20.51
C TRP A 292 5.72 18.98 -21.10
N ASP A 293 4.97 20.05 -21.45
CA ASP A 293 3.58 20.05 -21.95
C ASP A 293 2.95 18.66 -22.07
N MET A 294 2.58 18.09 -20.91
CA MET A 294 2.05 16.73 -20.81
C MET A 294 0.68 16.61 -21.51
N SER A 295 0.05 17.75 -21.82
CA SER A 295 -1.20 17.82 -22.55
C SER A 295 -1.03 17.70 -24.06
N ASP A 296 0.18 17.90 -24.60
CA ASP A 296 0.43 17.76 -26.04
C ASP A 296 0.32 16.26 -26.44
N PRO A 297 -0.50 15.91 -27.45
CA PRO A 297 -0.67 14.53 -27.91
C PRO A 297 0.64 13.82 -28.31
N ALA A 298 1.69 14.57 -28.64
CA ALA A 298 2.99 14.01 -28.97
C ALA A 298 3.81 13.56 -27.75
N PHE A 299 3.51 14.05 -26.54
CA PHE A 299 4.30 13.77 -25.33
C PHE A 299 4.53 12.27 -25.12
N ARG A 300 3.46 11.48 -25.17
CA ARG A 300 3.52 10.02 -25.00
C ARG A 300 4.45 9.37 -26.02
N LYS A 301 4.31 9.73 -27.29
CA LYS A 301 5.14 9.16 -28.37
C LYS A 301 6.61 9.53 -28.17
N THR A 302 6.89 10.78 -27.81
CA THR A 302 8.25 11.26 -27.54
C THR A 302 8.89 10.51 -26.38
N MET A 303 8.17 10.26 -25.28
CA MET A 303 8.68 9.50 -24.13
C MET A 303 8.97 8.04 -24.50
N TYR A 304 8.08 7.43 -25.29
CA TYR A 304 8.29 6.09 -25.82
C TYR A 304 9.56 6.01 -26.70
N ASP A 305 9.70 6.95 -27.64
CA ASP A 305 10.84 7.01 -28.57
C ASP A 305 12.16 7.28 -27.82
N LEU A 306 12.14 8.14 -26.79
CA LEU A 306 13.30 8.43 -25.95
C LEU A 306 13.73 7.18 -25.17
N SER A 307 12.77 6.45 -24.58
CA SER A 307 13.03 5.18 -23.88
C SER A 307 13.64 4.12 -24.80
N ASP A 308 13.09 3.97 -26.02
CA ASP A 308 13.63 3.06 -27.03
C ASP A 308 15.08 3.41 -27.40
N ARG A 309 15.37 4.71 -27.65
CA ARG A 309 16.70 5.18 -28.04
C ARG A 309 17.73 4.97 -26.93
N ILE A 310 17.39 5.30 -25.69
CA ILE A 310 18.27 5.08 -24.52
C ILE A 310 18.61 3.59 -24.40
N TYR A 311 17.62 2.72 -24.53
CA TYR A 311 17.85 1.28 -24.43
C TYR A 311 18.71 0.75 -25.59
N LYS A 312 18.37 1.07 -26.84
CA LYS A 312 19.09 0.57 -28.02
C LYS A 312 20.53 1.04 -28.09
N LYS A 313 20.82 2.29 -27.67
CA LYS A 313 22.16 2.87 -27.72
C LYS A 313 23.02 2.54 -26.49
N HIS A 314 22.42 2.52 -25.31
CA HIS A 314 23.17 2.49 -24.04
C HIS A 314 22.82 1.31 -23.13
N GLY A 315 21.81 0.50 -23.48
CA GLY A 315 21.36 -0.64 -22.67
C GLY A 315 20.69 -0.26 -21.35
N LYS A 316 20.36 1.02 -21.14
CA LYS A 316 19.76 1.53 -19.91
C LYS A 316 18.24 1.51 -19.97
N LEU A 317 17.60 1.38 -18.81
CA LEU A 317 16.15 1.33 -18.67
C LEU A 317 15.63 2.71 -18.22
N PHE A 318 14.81 3.33 -19.06
CA PHE A 318 14.23 4.64 -18.81
C PHE A 318 12.69 4.59 -18.92
N PHE A 319 12.00 5.27 -18.01
CA PHE A 319 10.57 5.54 -18.14
C PHE A 319 10.21 6.94 -17.64
N SER A 320 9.07 7.44 -18.13
CA SER A 320 8.47 8.70 -17.68
C SER A 320 7.61 8.44 -16.44
N TRP A 321 7.85 9.17 -15.34
CA TRP A 321 7.11 9.03 -14.08
C TRP A 321 5.65 9.51 -14.21
N ILE A 322 5.45 10.67 -14.84
CA ILE A 322 4.13 11.29 -15.08
C ILE A 322 3.61 10.98 -16.50
N GLY A 323 4.09 9.86 -17.06
CA GLY A 323 3.73 9.42 -18.39
C GLY A 323 2.30 8.91 -18.48
N ASP A 324 1.77 8.98 -19.69
CA ASP A 324 0.51 8.36 -20.05
C ASP A 324 0.63 6.83 -19.91
N PRO A 325 -0.25 6.15 -19.15
CA PRO A 325 0.03 4.80 -18.72
C PRO A 325 -0.37 3.74 -19.76
N LEU A 326 -0.25 2.47 -19.41
CA LEU A 326 -0.61 1.37 -20.30
C LEU A 326 -2.11 1.41 -20.61
N THR A 327 -2.46 1.42 -21.90
CA THR A 327 -3.85 1.37 -22.36
C THR A 327 -4.07 0.20 -23.31
N PHE A 328 -5.30 -0.28 -23.38
CA PHE A 328 -5.72 -1.32 -24.33
C PHE A 328 -7.24 -1.34 -24.49
N THR A 329 -7.74 -2.11 -25.45
CA THR A 329 -9.16 -2.33 -25.69
C THR A 329 -9.52 -3.79 -25.43
N PHE A 330 -10.70 -4.02 -24.85
CA PHE A 330 -11.24 -5.36 -24.62
C PHE A 330 -12.76 -5.29 -24.61
N GLN A 331 -13.41 -6.15 -25.41
CA GLN A 331 -14.88 -6.23 -25.53
C GLN A 331 -15.55 -4.85 -25.71
N GLY A 332 -14.99 -4.00 -26.56
CA GLY A 332 -15.51 -2.66 -26.85
C GLY A 332 -15.27 -1.61 -25.76
N LYS A 333 -14.50 -1.92 -24.71
CA LYS A 333 -14.15 -1.01 -23.62
C LYS A 333 -12.67 -0.65 -23.64
N ASN A 334 -12.35 0.63 -23.41
CA ASN A 334 -10.97 1.11 -23.31
C ASN A 334 -10.49 1.03 -21.86
N PHE A 335 -9.39 0.33 -21.60
CA PHE A 335 -8.76 0.23 -20.29
C PHE A 335 -7.54 1.13 -20.22
N LYS A 336 -7.36 1.74 -19.05
CA LYS A 336 -6.19 2.51 -18.65
C LYS A 336 -5.72 1.90 -17.34
N LEU A 337 -4.49 1.40 -17.30
CA LEU A 337 -3.86 0.91 -16.08
C LEU A 337 -3.12 2.08 -15.41
N ASP A 338 -2.81 2.02 -14.13
CA ASP A 338 -2.20 3.11 -13.33
C ASP A 338 -3.12 4.33 -13.06
N GLY A 339 -2.65 5.22 -12.16
CA GLY A 339 -3.43 6.35 -11.66
C GLY A 339 -4.67 5.89 -10.89
N TYR A 340 -5.82 6.51 -11.16
CA TYR A 340 -7.10 6.16 -10.52
C TYR A 340 -7.53 4.70 -10.73
N ALA A 341 -7.01 4.01 -11.75
CA ALA A 341 -7.31 2.60 -11.96
C ALA A 341 -6.74 1.68 -10.86
N ASN A 342 -5.80 2.18 -10.03
CA ASN A 342 -5.26 1.46 -8.88
C ASN A 342 -6.21 1.50 -7.67
N ASP A 343 -7.20 2.39 -7.68
CA ASP A 343 -8.09 2.66 -6.56
C ASP A 343 -9.42 1.91 -6.68
N ASN A 344 -9.78 1.43 -7.89
CA ASN A 344 -11.15 1.00 -8.19
C ASN A 344 -11.23 -0.25 -9.10
N TRP A 345 -12.25 -1.07 -8.86
CA TRP A 345 -12.81 -2.11 -9.71
C TRP A 345 -14.02 -1.65 -10.52
N SER A 346 -14.67 -0.54 -10.16
CA SER A 346 -15.76 0.06 -10.91
C SER A 346 -15.54 1.56 -11.15
N ALA A 347 -15.16 1.87 -12.39
CA ALA A 347 -14.96 3.22 -12.89
C ALA A 347 -15.17 3.20 -14.40
N ASP A 348 -15.60 4.32 -14.99
CA ASP A 348 -15.72 4.48 -16.44
C ASP A 348 -16.51 3.36 -17.15
N LYS A 349 -17.68 3.00 -16.58
CA LYS A 349 -18.58 1.91 -17.05
C LYS A 349 -17.98 0.50 -16.97
N LYS A 350 -16.82 0.34 -16.33
CA LYS A 350 -16.23 -0.96 -16.02
C LYS A 350 -16.76 -1.47 -14.71
N LYS A 351 -16.83 -2.78 -14.58
CA LYS A 351 -17.16 -3.50 -13.34
C LYS A 351 -16.11 -4.56 -13.10
N ILE A 352 -16.10 -5.12 -11.89
CA ILE A 352 -15.21 -6.22 -11.54
C ILE A 352 -15.28 -7.40 -12.52
N ASP A 353 -16.45 -7.66 -13.08
CA ASP A 353 -16.66 -8.74 -14.06
C ASP A 353 -15.93 -8.50 -15.38
N ASP A 354 -15.73 -7.24 -15.76
CA ASP A 354 -14.91 -6.91 -16.93
C ASP A 354 -13.44 -7.27 -16.70
N TYR A 355 -12.95 -7.07 -15.47
CA TYR A 355 -11.59 -7.45 -15.10
C TYR A 355 -11.43 -8.98 -15.03
N LEU A 356 -12.41 -9.70 -14.49
CA LEU A 356 -12.42 -11.17 -14.53
C LEU A 356 -12.36 -11.70 -15.96
N ALA A 357 -13.19 -11.15 -16.86
CA ALA A 357 -13.20 -11.53 -18.26
C ALA A 357 -11.85 -11.28 -18.96
N LEU A 358 -11.06 -10.27 -18.56
CA LEU A 358 -9.71 -10.06 -19.09
C LEU A 358 -8.78 -11.24 -18.81
N HIS A 359 -8.85 -11.80 -17.60
CA HIS A 359 -8.02 -12.94 -17.22
C HIS A 359 -8.47 -14.22 -17.90
N GLU A 360 -9.78 -14.39 -18.10
CA GLU A 360 -10.39 -15.56 -18.74
C GLU A 360 -10.13 -15.57 -20.27
N HIS A 361 -10.11 -14.39 -20.90
CA HIS A 361 -9.98 -14.24 -22.34
C HIS A 361 -8.84 -13.27 -22.76
N PRO A 362 -7.59 -13.51 -22.35
CA PRO A 362 -6.49 -12.57 -22.59
C PRO A 362 -6.16 -12.38 -24.09
N LYS A 363 -6.59 -13.32 -24.94
CA LYS A 363 -6.40 -13.24 -26.40
C LYS A 363 -7.28 -12.17 -27.08
N ASP A 364 -8.34 -11.73 -26.41
CA ASP A 364 -9.27 -10.73 -26.95
C ASP A 364 -8.82 -9.30 -26.61
N ILE A 365 -7.70 -9.15 -25.90
CA ILE A 365 -7.06 -7.86 -25.64
C ILE A 365 -6.44 -7.33 -26.94
N GLN A 366 -6.81 -6.13 -27.32
CA GLN A 366 -6.40 -5.50 -28.58
C GLN A 366 -5.89 -4.07 -28.34
N GLN A 367 -5.19 -3.52 -29.34
CA GLN A 367 -4.72 -2.13 -29.35
C GLN A 367 -3.91 -1.75 -28.09
N VAL A 368 -3.04 -2.67 -27.63
CA VAL A 368 -2.19 -2.42 -26.47
C VAL A 368 -1.19 -1.30 -26.81
N GLN A 369 -1.18 -0.27 -25.98
CA GLN A 369 -0.21 0.83 -26.04
C GLN A 369 0.57 0.87 -24.74
N LEU A 370 1.89 0.69 -24.84
CA LEU A 370 2.79 0.74 -23.70
C LEU A 370 3.31 2.17 -23.48
N PRO A 371 3.59 2.59 -22.23
CA PRO A 371 4.29 3.85 -21.94
C PRO A 371 5.77 3.81 -22.33
N SER A 372 6.38 2.62 -22.31
CA SER A 372 7.77 2.38 -22.72
C SER A 372 7.90 1.00 -23.37
N PRO A 373 8.81 0.82 -24.35
CA PRO A 373 9.03 -0.46 -25.02
C PRO A 373 9.74 -1.52 -24.17
N VAL A 374 10.39 -1.16 -23.06
CA VAL A 374 11.34 -2.04 -22.36
C VAL A 374 11.07 -2.24 -20.88
N VAL A 375 10.43 -1.27 -20.23
CA VAL A 375 10.16 -1.31 -18.80
C VAL A 375 8.78 -0.76 -18.48
N LEU A 376 8.07 -1.41 -17.56
CA LEU A 376 6.84 -0.88 -16.96
C LEU A 376 7.02 -0.75 -15.46
N MET A 377 6.36 0.26 -14.89
CA MET A 377 6.19 0.36 -13.45
C MET A 377 5.10 -0.62 -13.00
N THR A 378 5.30 -1.26 -11.85
CA THR A 378 4.30 -1.99 -11.06
C THR A 378 4.40 -1.52 -9.61
N GLY A 379 3.60 -2.10 -8.70
CA GLY A 379 3.60 -1.73 -7.30
C GLY A 379 2.52 -0.70 -6.99
N PHE A 380 2.71 0.06 -5.92
CA PHE A 380 1.67 0.91 -5.36
C PHE A 380 2.18 2.26 -4.86
N GLY A 381 1.26 3.21 -4.87
CA GLY A 381 1.41 4.53 -4.30
C GLY A 381 0.26 5.43 -4.70
N TYR A 382 0.12 6.55 -4.02
CA TYR A 382 -0.86 7.59 -4.32
C TYR A 382 -2.34 7.12 -4.28
N THR A 383 -2.62 6.03 -3.56
CA THR A 383 -3.97 5.48 -3.39
C THR A 383 -4.52 5.82 -2.01
N SER A 384 -5.78 5.50 -1.75
CA SER A 384 -6.33 5.56 -0.40
C SER A 384 -6.25 4.20 0.29
N SER A 385 -5.85 4.21 1.57
CA SER A 385 -5.95 3.04 2.46
C SER A 385 -7.16 3.15 3.38
N THR A 386 -7.77 4.34 3.46
CA THR A 386 -8.85 4.65 4.40
C THR A 386 -10.19 4.90 3.72
N VAL A 387 -10.20 5.33 2.47
CA VAL A 387 -11.41 5.67 1.71
C VAL A 387 -11.53 4.73 0.52
N ASN A 388 -12.66 4.04 0.42
CA ASN A 388 -12.96 3.27 -0.77
C ASN A 388 -13.64 4.17 -1.81
N THR A 389 -13.52 3.81 -3.07
CA THR A 389 -14.33 4.36 -4.15
C THR A 389 -15.61 3.53 -4.30
N SER A 390 -16.52 3.96 -5.18
CA SER A 390 -17.94 3.52 -5.31
C SER A 390 -18.20 2.02 -5.53
N ASP A 391 -17.21 1.16 -5.41
CA ASP A 391 -17.23 -0.27 -5.76
C ASP A 391 -17.93 -1.17 -4.73
N ALA A 392 -18.31 -0.61 -3.57
CA ALA A 392 -18.82 -1.37 -2.44
C ALA A 392 -20.35 -1.39 -2.31
N THR A 393 -21.10 -1.25 -3.41
CA THR A 393 -22.57 -1.19 -3.36
C THR A 393 -23.23 -2.51 -2.94
N ASP A 394 -22.53 -3.63 -3.08
CA ASP A 394 -23.11 -4.98 -2.94
C ASP A 394 -22.79 -5.65 -1.60
N GLN A 395 -22.38 -4.88 -0.59
CA GLN A 395 -21.97 -5.37 0.73
C GLN A 395 -22.60 -4.54 1.84
N PRO A 396 -22.73 -5.08 3.07
CA PRO A 396 -23.31 -4.32 4.16
C PRO A 396 -22.54 -3.02 4.38
N ALA A 397 -23.27 -1.94 4.59
CA ALA A 397 -22.72 -0.57 4.74
C ALA A 397 -21.68 -0.41 5.88
N HIS A 398 -21.52 -1.41 6.74
CA HIS A 398 -20.66 -1.38 7.93
C HIS A 398 -19.32 -2.11 7.78
N VAL A 399 -18.96 -2.67 6.62
CA VAL A 399 -17.67 -3.38 6.43
C VAL A 399 -16.66 -2.49 5.73
N TRP A 400 -15.65 -1.97 6.42
CA TRP A 400 -14.61 -1.12 5.82
C TRP A 400 -13.60 -1.94 4.99
N LYS A 401 -13.46 -1.63 3.69
CA LYS A 401 -12.64 -2.43 2.74
C LYS A 401 -11.44 -1.72 2.11
N ALA A 402 -11.24 -0.44 2.39
CA ALA A 402 -10.28 0.38 1.65
C ALA A 402 -8.85 -0.21 1.60
N PRO A 403 -8.27 -0.75 2.70
CA PRO A 403 -6.95 -1.39 2.62
C PRO A 403 -6.93 -2.66 1.75
N ILE A 404 -8.00 -3.46 1.78
CA ILE A 404 -8.08 -4.73 1.02
C ILE A 404 -8.28 -4.47 -0.47
N ASN A 405 -9.10 -3.47 -0.81
CA ASN A 405 -9.32 -3.07 -2.20
C ASN A 405 -7.99 -2.70 -2.88
N TRP A 406 -7.30 -1.72 -2.30
CA TRP A 406 -5.99 -1.27 -2.78
C TRP A 406 -4.98 -2.42 -2.91
N TYR A 407 -4.92 -3.28 -1.90
CA TYR A 407 -3.98 -4.39 -1.87
C TYR A 407 -4.23 -5.37 -3.02
N LEU A 408 -5.46 -5.89 -3.14
CA LEU A 408 -5.82 -6.83 -4.19
C LEU A 408 -5.71 -6.19 -5.58
N ARG A 409 -6.06 -4.91 -5.71
CA ARG A 409 -5.98 -4.20 -6.97
C ARG A 409 -4.53 -4.03 -7.45
N THR A 410 -3.61 -3.72 -6.54
CA THR A 410 -2.18 -3.66 -6.86
C THR A 410 -1.68 -5.01 -7.39
N LEU A 411 -2.04 -6.11 -6.73
CA LEU A 411 -1.64 -7.44 -7.16
C LEU A 411 -2.24 -7.83 -8.51
N ASP A 412 -3.48 -7.44 -8.76
CA ASP A 412 -4.18 -7.63 -10.03
C ASP A 412 -3.52 -6.84 -11.18
N MET A 413 -3.07 -5.61 -10.91
CA MET A 413 -2.34 -4.80 -11.89
C MET A 413 -1.04 -5.47 -12.36
N LEU A 414 -0.32 -6.15 -11.48
CA LEU A 414 0.82 -6.98 -11.88
C LEU A 414 0.41 -8.09 -12.85
N ASN A 415 -0.73 -8.75 -12.60
CA ASN A 415 -1.24 -9.81 -13.47
C ASN A 415 -1.68 -9.27 -14.83
N ILE A 416 -2.49 -8.21 -14.86
CA ILE A 416 -2.96 -7.62 -16.12
C ILE A 416 -1.77 -7.09 -16.95
N LYS A 417 -0.82 -6.40 -16.33
CA LYS A 417 0.41 -5.95 -17.03
C LYS A 417 1.21 -7.13 -17.60
N SER A 418 1.24 -8.26 -16.89
CA SER A 418 1.88 -9.50 -17.37
C SER A 418 1.18 -10.11 -18.58
N LEU A 419 -0.16 -9.99 -18.66
CA LEU A 419 -0.96 -10.46 -19.80
C LEU A 419 -0.83 -9.55 -21.02
N THR A 420 -0.78 -8.23 -20.81
CA THR A 420 -0.82 -7.24 -21.89
C THR A 420 0.54 -6.97 -22.52
N ALA A 421 1.62 -6.97 -21.73
CA ALA A 421 2.94 -6.58 -22.20
C ALA A 421 3.74 -7.76 -22.75
N SER A 422 4.49 -7.55 -23.83
CA SER A 422 5.43 -8.53 -24.41
C SER A 422 6.32 -9.18 -23.34
N PRO A 423 6.64 -10.48 -23.39
CA PRO A 423 7.50 -11.16 -22.42
C PRO A 423 8.89 -10.52 -22.22
N SER A 424 9.39 -9.77 -23.20
CA SER A 424 10.68 -9.06 -23.13
C SER A 424 10.66 -7.83 -22.22
N VAL A 425 9.48 -7.29 -21.91
CA VAL A 425 9.33 -6.07 -21.09
C VAL A 425 9.52 -6.40 -19.61
N LYS A 426 10.44 -5.69 -18.96
CA LYS A 426 10.77 -5.85 -17.55
C LYS A 426 9.88 -4.98 -16.65
N PHE A 427 9.73 -5.35 -15.39
CA PHE A 427 8.96 -4.60 -14.41
C PHE A 427 9.84 -4.04 -13.30
N ILE A 428 9.77 -2.72 -13.13
CA ILE A 428 10.27 -2.05 -11.93
C ILE A 428 9.09 -1.92 -10.96
N ASN A 429 9.27 -2.47 -9.77
CA ASN A 429 8.30 -2.40 -8.71
C ASN A 429 8.57 -1.16 -7.89
N PHE A 430 7.60 -0.26 -7.80
CA PHE A 430 7.72 0.99 -7.08
C PHE A 430 6.80 0.98 -5.86
N PHE A 431 7.33 1.41 -4.73
CA PHE A 431 6.61 1.44 -3.47
C PHE A 431 6.66 2.79 -2.80
N TRP A 432 5.47 3.33 -2.62
CA TRP A 432 5.17 4.43 -1.74
C TRP A 432 4.42 3.89 -0.51
N PRO A 433 4.92 4.11 0.71
CA PRO A 433 4.39 3.46 1.91
C PRO A 433 3.12 4.10 2.50
N TYR A 434 2.65 5.22 1.95
CA TYR A 434 1.55 6.00 2.52
C TYR A 434 0.35 6.11 1.62
N GLU A 435 -0.84 6.27 2.17
CA GLU A 435 -1.92 6.79 1.36
C GLU A 435 -1.65 8.25 0.97
N ASP A 436 -2.14 8.64 -0.21
CA ASP A 436 -2.13 10.03 -0.66
C ASP A 436 -3.54 10.60 -0.86
N LYS A 437 -4.55 9.73 -0.85
CA LYS A 437 -5.94 10.11 -1.09
C LYS A 437 -6.86 9.81 0.11
N PRO A 438 -7.86 10.67 0.37
CA PRO A 438 -7.98 12.02 -0.20
C PRO A 438 -6.82 12.89 0.31
N SER A 439 -6.28 13.75 -0.54
CA SER A 439 -5.09 14.57 -0.27
C SER A 439 -5.32 15.63 0.80
N ASP A 440 -6.57 15.80 1.22
CA ASP A 440 -7.11 16.87 2.06
C ASP A 440 -8.03 16.34 3.18
N ALA A 441 -7.94 15.06 3.57
CA ALA A 441 -8.66 14.59 4.75
C ALA A 441 -8.18 15.33 6.00
N CYS A 442 -9.12 15.75 6.87
CA CYS A 442 -8.81 16.23 8.23
C CYS A 442 -8.22 15.08 9.07
N ARG A 443 -6.92 14.84 8.94
CA ARG A 443 -6.20 13.78 9.67
C ARG A 443 -5.76 14.30 11.03
N SER A 444 -6.01 13.51 12.08
CA SER A 444 -5.65 13.90 13.44
C SER A 444 -4.16 13.68 13.69
N HIS A 445 -3.51 14.65 14.34
CA HIS A 445 -2.08 14.61 14.67
C HIS A 445 -1.81 13.73 15.90
N THR A 446 -2.01 12.42 15.79
CA THR A 446 -1.82 11.47 16.91
C THR A 446 -0.37 11.07 17.14
N ARG A 447 0.57 11.55 16.31
CA ARG A 447 1.99 11.17 16.36
C ARG A 447 2.81 12.23 17.07
N ARG A 448 3.35 11.84 18.23
CA ARG A 448 4.21 12.67 19.07
C ARG A 448 5.36 11.83 19.61
N PHE A 449 6.59 12.32 19.47
CA PHE A 449 7.80 11.62 19.91
C PHE A 449 8.84 12.56 20.51
N LYS A 450 9.79 12.00 21.25
CA LYS A 450 10.90 12.75 21.86
C LYS A 450 11.99 13.04 20.84
N VAL A 451 12.54 14.25 20.89
CA VAL A 451 13.58 14.71 19.96
C VAL A 451 14.93 14.03 20.18
N GLY A 452 15.22 13.54 21.38
CA GLY A 452 16.50 12.93 21.71
C GLY A 452 17.62 13.95 21.99
N HIS A 453 18.88 13.48 22.01
CA HIS A 453 20.09 14.33 22.16
C HIS A 453 20.08 15.29 23.36
N GLY A 454 19.51 14.86 24.50
CA GLY A 454 19.41 15.69 25.70
C GLY A 454 18.31 16.77 25.65
N SER A 455 17.62 16.93 24.53
CA SER A 455 16.42 17.75 24.46
C SER A 455 15.29 17.12 25.28
N LYS A 456 14.63 17.94 26.09
CA LYS A 456 13.42 17.56 26.83
C LYS A 456 12.13 17.80 26.03
N GLY A 457 12.26 18.27 24.79
CA GLY A 457 11.14 18.62 23.93
C GLY A 457 10.56 17.45 23.15
N TYR A 458 9.37 17.68 22.61
CA TYR A 458 8.59 16.75 21.81
C TYR A 458 8.34 17.33 20.43
N ILE A 459 8.29 16.45 19.45
CA ILE A 459 7.84 16.74 18.09
C ILE A 459 6.48 16.10 17.89
N ARG A 460 5.57 16.85 17.27
CA ARG A 460 4.31 16.38 16.71
C ARG A 460 4.40 16.49 15.20
N GLN A 461 4.10 15.42 14.48
CA GLN A 461 4.09 15.41 13.02
C GLN A 461 2.76 15.98 12.50
N LEU A 462 2.84 16.89 11.53
CA LEU A 462 1.68 17.60 10.97
C LEU A 462 1.15 16.91 9.72
N ASP A 463 2.03 16.48 8.80
CA ASP A 463 1.61 15.58 7.73
C ASP A 463 1.55 14.13 8.26
N ASN A 464 0.35 13.65 8.57
CA ASN A 464 0.13 12.31 9.12
C ASN A 464 -0.66 11.39 8.18
N ARG A 465 -0.37 11.39 6.87
CA ARG A 465 -0.89 10.38 5.92
C ARG A 465 -0.80 8.97 6.49
N VAL A 466 -1.88 8.19 6.45
CA VAL A 466 -1.88 6.83 7.00
C VAL A 466 -0.89 5.94 6.24
N MET A 467 -0.14 5.14 6.97
CA MET A 467 0.76 4.15 6.39
C MET A 467 -0.04 2.95 5.89
N TYR A 468 0.31 2.37 4.74
CA TYR A 468 -0.27 1.09 4.36
C TYR A 468 0.11 0.01 5.40
N PRO A 469 -0.80 -0.93 5.72
CA PRO A 469 -0.51 -1.98 6.70
C PRO A 469 0.77 -2.74 6.35
N MET A 470 1.75 -2.74 7.25
CA MET A 470 3.10 -3.28 6.99
C MET A 470 3.10 -4.75 6.56
N ASN A 471 2.18 -5.56 7.10
CA ASN A 471 2.00 -6.96 6.70
C ASN A 471 1.60 -7.04 5.22
N LEU A 472 0.63 -6.24 4.79
CA LEU A 472 0.19 -6.19 3.40
C LEU A 472 1.26 -5.62 2.48
N VAL A 473 2.03 -4.61 2.91
CA VAL A 473 3.19 -4.10 2.16
C VAL A 473 4.19 -5.23 1.91
N ARG A 474 4.65 -5.91 2.97
CA ARG A 474 5.58 -7.05 2.86
C ARG A 474 5.06 -8.13 1.93
N ASP A 475 3.79 -8.51 2.09
CA ASP A 475 3.16 -9.60 1.37
C ASP A 475 3.00 -9.25 -0.12
N ALA A 476 2.62 -8.01 -0.44
CA ALA A 476 2.57 -7.53 -1.81
C ALA A 476 3.94 -7.52 -2.48
N VAL A 477 4.98 -7.06 -1.77
CA VAL A 477 6.36 -7.06 -2.27
C VAL A 477 6.80 -8.48 -2.59
N PHE A 478 6.56 -9.44 -1.68
CA PHE A 478 6.89 -10.84 -1.89
C PHE A 478 6.19 -11.42 -3.14
N VAL A 479 4.88 -11.18 -3.30
CA VAL A 479 4.12 -11.64 -4.46
C VAL A 479 4.65 -11.04 -5.76
N HIS A 480 5.00 -9.75 -5.77
CA HIS A 480 5.64 -9.11 -6.91
C HIS A 480 7.00 -9.76 -7.25
N LEU A 481 7.82 -10.05 -6.23
CA LEU A 481 9.11 -10.70 -6.43
C LEU A 481 8.97 -12.11 -7.02
N CYS A 482 7.87 -12.82 -6.76
CA CYS A 482 7.61 -14.12 -7.38
C CYS A 482 7.44 -14.03 -8.90
N ASN A 483 7.04 -12.87 -9.45
CA ASN A 483 6.98 -12.67 -10.89
C ASN A 483 8.42 -12.54 -11.47
N PRO A 484 8.80 -13.36 -12.47
CA PRO A 484 10.16 -13.34 -13.04
C PRO A 484 10.49 -12.04 -13.78
N ARG A 485 9.48 -11.28 -14.21
CA ARG A 485 9.67 -10.01 -14.92
C ARG A 485 10.02 -8.85 -13.99
N VAL A 486 9.73 -8.96 -12.69
CA VAL A 486 10.12 -7.96 -11.68
C VAL A 486 11.61 -8.07 -11.42
N PHE A 487 12.38 -7.07 -11.84
CA PHE A 487 13.85 -7.09 -11.76
C PHE A 487 14.40 -6.09 -10.74
N TYR A 488 13.65 -5.02 -10.46
CA TYR A 488 14.06 -4.00 -9.52
C TYR A 488 12.89 -3.63 -8.62
N THR A 489 13.15 -3.48 -7.33
CA THR A 489 12.19 -2.95 -6.38
C THR A 489 12.72 -1.65 -5.78
N ASN A 490 12.08 -0.53 -6.11
CA ASN A 490 12.40 0.79 -5.58
C ASN A 490 11.42 1.18 -4.46
N TYR A 491 11.97 1.57 -3.33
CA TYR A 491 11.23 2.15 -2.21
C TYR A 491 11.48 3.66 -2.16
N TRP A 492 10.42 4.46 -2.11
CA TRP A 492 10.56 5.88 -1.85
C TRP A 492 10.74 6.11 -0.35
N ILE A 493 11.86 6.71 0.05
CA ILE A 493 12.08 7.17 1.43
C ILE A 493 12.01 8.69 1.46
N PHE A 494 11.19 9.24 2.36
CA PHE A 494 11.15 10.69 2.57
C PHE A 494 12.34 11.21 3.36
N GLY A 495 12.81 10.44 4.35
CA GLY A 495 13.98 10.79 5.16
C GLY A 495 15.08 9.76 5.06
N GLN A 496 16.33 10.21 5.11
CA GLN A 496 17.53 9.38 5.09
C GLN A 496 18.08 9.07 6.49
N SER A 497 17.67 9.82 7.50
CA SER A 497 18.19 9.72 8.86
C SER A 497 17.24 8.97 9.80
N TYR A 498 17.80 8.11 10.63
CA TYR A 498 17.09 7.45 11.72
C TYR A 498 17.14 8.24 13.03
N ASP A 499 17.80 9.40 13.06
CA ASP A 499 17.93 10.24 14.26
C ASP A 499 16.74 11.22 14.37
N PRO A 500 15.91 11.15 15.44
CA PRO A 500 14.73 12.00 15.61
C PRO A 500 15.08 13.47 15.78
N TYR A 501 16.34 13.77 16.12
CA TYR A 501 16.83 15.13 16.19
C TYR A 501 16.73 15.85 14.84
N GLN A 502 16.85 15.13 13.73
CA GLN A 502 16.74 15.71 12.37
C GLN A 502 15.35 16.31 12.09
N ALA A 503 14.29 15.87 12.79
CA ALA A 503 12.96 16.44 12.62
C ALA A 503 12.91 17.96 12.93
N LEU A 504 13.85 18.48 13.73
CA LEU A 504 13.96 19.92 14.03
C LEU A 504 14.29 20.77 12.79
N ARG A 505 14.86 20.19 11.73
CA ARG A 505 15.22 20.93 10.51
C ARG A 505 14.00 21.61 9.90
N TYR A 506 12.88 20.89 9.81
CA TYR A 506 11.60 21.36 9.23
C TYR A 506 10.49 21.51 10.27
N ALA A 507 10.86 21.89 11.50
CA ALA A 507 9.91 22.09 12.60
C ALA A 507 9.55 23.56 12.81
N LYS A 508 8.36 23.77 13.40
CA LYS A 508 7.98 25.01 14.06
C LYS A 508 8.32 24.89 15.55
N ILE A 509 9.36 25.58 15.98
CA ILE A 509 9.85 25.63 17.37
C ILE A 509 8.99 26.59 18.19
N ASN A 510 8.07 26.06 19.01
CA ASN A 510 7.20 26.86 19.88
C ASN A 510 6.51 28.02 19.15
N GLY A 511 6.07 27.78 17.91
CA GLY A 511 5.42 28.80 17.09
C GLY A 511 6.35 29.56 16.12
N ASN A 512 7.67 29.43 16.25
CA ASN A 512 8.65 30.06 15.38
C ASN A 512 9.25 29.07 14.38
N LEU A 513 9.51 29.49 13.14
CA LEU A 513 10.13 28.61 12.14
C LEU A 513 11.57 28.23 12.54
N SER A 514 11.94 26.97 12.36
CA SER A 514 13.31 26.48 12.57
C SER A 514 14.32 27.02 11.55
N CYS A 515 15.59 26.65 11.75
CA CYS A 515 16.72 27.04 10.92
C CYS A 515 16.57 26.77 9.41
N VAL A 516 15.93 25.68 8.98
CA VAL A 516 15.72 25.39 7.55
C VAL A 516 14.34 25.86 7.08
N SER A 517 13.31 25.77 7.92
CA SER A 517 11.95 26.24 7.61
C SER A 517 11.92 27.74 7.25
N GLN A 518 12.75 28.56 7.91
CA GLN A 518 12.88 29.99 7.57
C GLN A 518 13.36 30.24 6.13
N ASN A 519 14.23 29.37 5.62
CA ASN A 519 14.87 29.53 4.31
C ASN A 519 14.08 28.85 3.18
N THR A 520 13.02 28.11 3.50
CA THR A 520 12.20 27.34 2.55
C THR A 520 10.81 27.95 2.36
N GLY A 521 10.70 29.28 2.47
CA GLY A 521 9.43 29.98 2.30
C GLY A 521 8.42 29.70 3.43
N GLY A 522 8.89 29.22 4.59
CA GLY A 522 8.04 28.88 5.72
C GLY A 522 7.43 27.47 5.65
N TYR A 523 8.02 26.56 4.87
CA TYR A 523 7.62 25.14 4.87
C TYR A 523 8.03 24.45 6.18
N PHE A 524 7.09 23.75 6.82
CA PHE A 524 7.33 22.92 8.01
C PHE A 524 6.37 21.73 8.03
N VAL A 525 6.82 20.61 8.58
CA VAL A 525 6.01 19.36 8.70
C VAL A 525 5.96 18.83 10.13
N TYR A 526 6.57 19.54 11.07
CA TYR A 526 6.63 19.20 12.48
C TYR A 526 6.31 20.41 13.35
N ASP A 527 5.62 20.20 14.47
CA ASP A 527 5.51 21.15 15.57
C ASP A 527 6.36 20.68 16.75
N TYR A 528 7.26 21.53 17.22
CA TYR A 528 8.09 21.26 18.38
C TYR A 528 7.57 21.99 19.61
N GLN A 529 7.52 21.28 20.73
CA GLN A 529 7.18 21.78 22.06
C GLN A 529 8.31 21.45 23.04
N GLY A 530 9.06 22.44 23.51
CA GLY A 530 10.20 22.26 24.40
C GLY A 530 10.95 23.56 24.67
N PRO A 531 12.25 23.52 25.01
CA PRO A 531 13.07 24.74 25.10
C PRO A 531 13.04 25.60 23.82
N ASP A 532 13.00 26.93 23.95
CA ASP A 532 12.78 27.86 22.82
C ASP A 532 13.89 27.90 21.76
N GLN A 533 15.10 27.45 22.09
CA GLN A 533 16.25 27.44 21.18
C GLN A 533 16.94 26.08 21.18
N PRO A 534 16.31 25.03 20.62
CA PRO A 534 17.03 23.78 20.37
C PRO A 534 18.09 24.06 19.31
N ALA A 535 19.28 23.47 19.46
CA ALA A 535 20.31 23.59 18.43
C ALA A 535 19.78 23.02 17.10
N CYS A 536 20.16 23.64 15.98
CA CYS A 536 19.81 23.15 14.65
C CYS A 536 20.61 21.88 14.33
N PRO A 537 19.98 20.84 13.75
CA PRO A 537 20.70 19.65 13.32
C PRO A 537 21.76 19.98 12.26
N THR A 538 22.97 19.42 12.44
CA THR A 538 24.12 19.67 11.56
C THR A 538 24.16 18.78 10.32
N VAL A 539 23.46 17.64 10.36
CA VAL A 539 23.30 16.75 9.21
C VAL A 539 22.21 17.32 8.30
N ALA A 540 22.45 17.34 6.99
CA ALA A 540 21.61 18.03 6.01
C ALA A 540 20.43 17.19 5.50
N GLU A 541 19.86 16.32 6.33
CA GLU A 541 19.04 15.18 5.87
C GLU A 541 17.88 14.93 6.82
N ASP A 542 16.82 14.31 6.30
CA ASP A 542 15.53 14.32 6.99
C ASP A 542 15.28 13.08 7.83
N TYR A 543 14.52 13.29 8.90
CA TYR A 543 14.12 12.21 9.78
C TYR A 543 13.14 11.27 9.06
N MET A 544 13.49 9.98 9.01
CA MET A 544 12.72 8.94 8.35
C MET A 544 11.40 8.64 9.09
N GLY A 545 11.36 8.79 10.42
CA GLY A 545 10.19 8.49 11.23
C GLY A 545 9.56 7.14 10.88
N LYS A 546 8.25 7.15 10.60
CA LYS A 546 7.48 5.95 10.27
C LYS A 546 7.82 5.27 8.94
N ASP A 547 8.54 5.92 8.01
CA ASP A 547 9.03 5.26 6.79
C ASP A 547 9.93 4.07 7.13
N ALA A 548 10.56 4.08 8.30
CA ALA A 548 11.40 2.99 8.80
C ALA A 548 10.66 1.64 8.83
N LEU A 549 9.35 1.66 9.06
CA LEU A 549 8.52 0.46 9.09
C LEU A 549 8.25 -0.11 7.69
N GLY A 550 8.19 0.75 6.67
CA GLY A 550 8.05 0.32 5.29
C GLY A 550 9.38 -0.21 4.76
N VAL A 551 10.50 0.42 5.13
CA VAL A 551 11.84 -0.16 4.93
C VAL A 551 11.93 -1.55 5.57
N ALA A 552 11.40 -1.72 6.78
CA ALA A 552 11.38 -3.01 7.47
C ALA A 552 10.57 -4.08 6.73
N ALA A 553 9.33 -3.76 6.34
CA ALA A 553 8.48 -4.64 5.55
C ALA A 553 9.17 -5.06 4.23
N MET A 554 9.86 -4.13 3.60
CA MET A 554 10.62 -4.35 2.37
C MET A 554 11.79 -5.30 2.56
N VAL A 555 12.65 -5.06 3.55
CA VAL A 555 13.80 -5.93 3.85
C VAL A 555 13.31 -7.35 4.16
N GLN A 556 12.26 -7.49 4.97
CA GLN A 556 11.67 -8.79 5.33
C GLN A 556 11.11 -9.52 4.11
N ALA A 557 10.45 -8.84 3.17
CA ALA A 557 9.92 -9.46 1.96
C ALA A 557 11.04 -10.03 1.08
N HIS A 558 12.17 -9.32 0.96
CA HIS A 558 13.32 -9.77 0.17
C HIS A 558 14.07 -10.92 0.84
N GLU A 559 14.21 -10.88 2.16
CA GLU A 559 14.76 -11.99 2.94
C GLU A 559 13.90 -13.25 2.77
N LEU A 560 12.58 -13.12 2.91
CA LEU A 560 11.64 -14.22 2.73
C LEU A 560 11.71 -14.79 1.31
N PHE A 561 11.78 -13.93 0.30
CA PHE A 561 12.00 -14.35 -1.09
C PHE A 561 13.31 -15.13 -1.25
N ALA A 562 14.39 -14.66 -0.60
CA ALA A 562 15.71 -15.28 -0.73
C ALA A 562 15.73 -16.76 -0.26
N LYS A 563 14.87 -17.12 0.68
CA LYS A 563 14.72 -18.51 1.16
C LYS A 563 14.18 -19.49 0.12
N HIS A 564 13.53 -18.98 -0.94
CA HIS A 564 12.83 -19.80 -1.92
C HIS A 564 13.46 -19.76 -3.31
N GLN A 565 14.72 -19.30 -3.44
CA GLN A 565 15.41 -19.15 -4.74
C GLN A 565 15.60 -20.44 -5.53
N LEU A 566 15.62 -21.61 -4.87
CA LEU A 566 15.63 -22.90 -5.58
C LEU A 566 14.37 -23.13 -6.41
N ILE A 567 13.30 -22.38 -6.13
CA ILE A 567 12.03 -22.39 -6.84
C ILE A 567 11.88 -21.10 -7.65
N LEU A 568 12.18 -19.96 -7.04
CA LEU A 568 12.02 -18.62 -7.61
C LEU A 568 13.31 -18.09 -8.27
N ASP A 569 13.89 -18.87 -9.19
CA ASP A 569 15.19 -18.55 -9.83
C ASP A 569 15.09 -17.56 -11.01
N GLY A 570 13.90 -17.05 -11.30
CA GLY A 570 13.59 -16.21 -12.47
C GLY A 570 13.03 -16.98 -13.66
N SER A 571 12.93 -18.31 -13.60
CA SER A 571 12.32 -19.15 -14.66
C SER A 571 10.97 -19.76 -14.27
N GLN A 572 10.54 -19.54 -13.02
CA GLN A 572 9.29 -20.09 -12.51
C GLN A 572 8.07 -19.67 -13.34
N VAL A 573 7.12 -20.60 -13.45
CA VAL A 573 5.82 -20.40 -14.09
C VAL A 573 4.72 -20.56 -13.06
N ARG A 574 3.61 -19.85 -13.24
CA ARG A 574 2.45 -19.95 -12.35
C ARG A 574 1.56 -21.12 -12.76
N GLU A 575 1.07 -21.85 -11.75
CA GLU A 575 0.01 -22.85 -11.81
C GLU A 575 -1.17 -22.36 -10.97
N SER A 576 -2.39 -22.74 -11.36
CA SER A 576 -3.64 -22.37 -10.68
C SER A 576 -4.38 -23.63 -10.22
N TYR A 577 -4.92 -23.60 -9.00
CA TYR A 577 -5.60 -24.74 -8.39
C TYR A 577 -6.87 -24.30 -7.66
N ALA A 578 -7.93 -25.09 -7.77
CA ALA A 578 -9.10 -24.96 -6.92
C ALA A 578 -8.76 -25.38 -5.48
N PHE A 579 -9.41 -24.74 -4.51
CA PHE A 579 -9.21 -25.03 -3.09
C PHE A 579 -10.51 -24.80 -2.31
N ASP A 580 -10.55 -25.44 -1.14
CA ASP A 580 -11.59 -25.22 -0.13
C ASP A 580 -10.98 -24.45 1.04
N TYR A 581 -11.77 -23.64 1.73
CA TYR A 581 -11.33 -22.89 2.89
C TYR A 581 -12.41 -22.83 3.97
N GLN A 582 -11.99 -22.56 5.20
CA GLN A 582 -12.86 -22.39 6.34
C GLN A 582 -12.26 -21.36 7.29
N ARG A 583 -12.98 -20.26 7.50
CA ARG A 583 -12.71 -19.30 8.58
C ARG A 583 -13.30 -19.83 9.88
N SER A 584 -12.58 -19.69 11.00
CA SER A 584 -12.93 -20.10 12.37
C SER A 584 -14.34 -20.70 12.59
N THR A 585 -15.39 -19.87 12.54
CA THR A 585 -16.77 -20.26 12.88
C THR A 585 -17.66 -20.51 11.66
N GLN A 586 -17.13 -20.31 10.45
CA GLN A 586 -17.85 -20.47 9.20
C GLN A 586 -17.84 -21.94 8.75
N LYS A 587 -18.83 -22.29 7.93
CA LYS A 587 -18.83 -23.60 7.26
C LYS A 587 -17.69 -23.64 6.22
N PRO A 588 -17.10 -24.80 5.94
CA PRO A 588 -16.20 -24.95 4.80
C PRO A 588 -16.86 -24.47 3.51
N GLN A 589 -16.12 -23.70 2.72
CA GLN A 589 -16.53 -23.12 1.45
C GLN A 589 -15.57 -23.55 0.36
N LYS A 590 -16.10 -23.81 -0.83
CA LYS A 590 -15.30 -24.01 -2.03
C LYS A 590 -15.05 -22.66 -2.67
N ALA A 591 -13.79 -22.29 -2.90
CA ALA A 591 -13.47 -21.03 -3.53
C ALA A 591 -13.92 -21.03 -5.00
N THR A 592 -14.49 -19.91 -5.47
CA THR A 592 -14.77 -19.74 -6.89
C THR A 592 -13.43 -19.70 -7.63
N TRP A 593 -13.25 -20.60 -8.58
CA TRP A 593 -11.96 -20.82 -9.23
C TRP A 593 -12.12 -20.97 -10.74
N GLN A 594 -11.15 -20.41 -11.46
CA GLN A 594 -10.91 -20.64 -12.88
C GLN A 594 -9.41 -20.80 -13.12
N ASN A 595 -9.06 -21.54 -14.17
CA ASN A 595 -7.67 -21.76 -14.56
C ASN A 595 -7.11 -20.57 -15.36
N ASP A 596 -7.00 -19.44 -14.69
CA ASP A 596 -6.45 -18.19 -15.24
C ASP A 596 -5.64 -17.44 -14.17
N THR A 597 -5.50 -16.12 -14.32
CA THR A 597 -4.67 -15.23 -13.50
C THR A 597 -5.47 -14.16 -12.73
N GLY A 598 -6.78 -14.31 -12.64
CA GLY A 598 -7.73 -13.38 -12.01
C GLY A 598 -8.04 -13.71 -10.55
N GLU A 599 -7.14 -14.40 -9.84
CA GLU A 599 -7.34 -14.79 -8.44
C GLU A 599 -7.61 -13.60 -7.51
N PHE A 600 -6.99 -12.44 -7.74
CA PHE A 600 -7.16 -11.24 -6.90
C PHE A 600 -8.49 -10.55 -7.15
N ALA A 601 -8.89 -10.39 -8.42
CA ALA A 601 -10.22 -9.92 -8.79
C ALA A 601 -11.33 -10.85 -8.23
N ARG A 602 -11.15 -12.18 -8.30
CA ARG A 602 -12.11 -13.13 -7.70
C ARG A 602 -12.15 -13.03 -6.18
N ALA A 603 -10.99 -12.90 -5.52
CA ALA A 603 -10.93 -12.69 -4.09
C ALA A 603 -11.76 -11.47 -3.66
N PHE A 604 -11.61 -10.34 -4.36
CA PHE A 604 -12.39 -9.14 -4.06
C PHE A 604 -13.90 -9.34 -4.34
N LYS A 605 -14.26 -9.90 -5.50
CA LYS A 605 -15.67 -10.10 -5.89
C LYS A 605 -16.42 -10.99 -4.90
N PHE A 606 -15.80 -12.08 -4.47
CA PHE A 606 -16.46 -13.12 -3.67
C PHE A 606 -16.10 -13.08 -2.18
N ASN A 607 -15.31 -12.10 -1.74
CA ASN A 607 -14.76 -12.02 -0.37
C ASN A 607 -14.09 -13.33 0.09
N GLN A 608 -13.37 -13.97 -0.83
CA GLN A 608 -12.73 -15.26 -0.61
C GLN A 608 -11.20 -15.10 -0.52
N PRO A 609 -10.47 -16.09 0.00
CA PRO A 609 -9.02 -16.14 -0.12
C PRO A 609 -8.56 -16.22 -1.58
N TRP A 610 -7.27 -16.01 -1.80
CA TRP A 610 -6.60 -16.31 -3.05
C TRP A 610 -5.44 -17.29 -2.83
N LEU A 611 -5.08 -18.01 -3.89
CA LEU A 611 -4.01 -19.01 -3.89
C LEU A 611 -3.22 -18.91 -5.19
N GLN A 612 -1.89 -18.96 -5.09
CA GLN A 612 -0.98 -19.08 -6.23
C GLN A 612 -0.01 -20.24 -6.00
N VAL A 613 0.38 -20.91 -7.08
CA VAL A 613 1.49 -21.88 -7.04
C VAL A 613 2.51 -21.51 -8.09
N TRP A 614 3.76 -21.33 -7.69
CA TRP A 614 4.88 -21.08 -8.60
C TRP A 614 5.72 -22.34 -8.76
N ARG A 615 5.91 -22.82 -9.99
CA ARG A 615 6.71 -24.01 -10.29
C ARG A 615 7.99 -23.62 -11.01
N ASN A 616 9.13 -24.11 -10.54
CA ASN A 616 10.35 -24.10 -11.34
C ASN A 616 10.27 -25.22 -12.40
N PRO A 617 10.24 -24.91 -13.71
CA PRO A 617 10.11 -25.92 -14.75
C PRO A 617 11.32 -26.86 -14.86
N LYS A 618 12.50 -26.44 -14.41
CA LYS A 618 13.74 -27.23 -14.46
C LYS A 618 13.81 -28.26 -13.34
N THR A 619 13.35 -27.90 -12.14
CA THR A 619 13.45 -28.76 -10.94
C THR A 619 12.14 -29.44 -10.57
N GLY A 620 11.01 -28.96 -11.08
CA GLY A 620 9.66 -29.43 -10.72
C GLY A 620 9.19 -28.99 -9.33
N LYS A 621 10.03 -28.33 -8.53
CA LYS A 621 9.70 -27.82 -7.19
C LYS A 621 8.66 -26.71 -7.26
N ARG A 622 7.83 -26.61 -6.23
CA ARG A 622 6.70 -25.66 -6.17
C ARG A 622 6.75 -24.80 -4.94
N LEU A 623 6.27 -23.57 -5.06
CA LEU A 623 5.99 -22.68 -3.96
C LEU A 623 4.49 -22.42 -3.93
N LEU A 624 3.83 -22.88 -2.88
CA LEU A 624 2.44 -22.58 -2.58
C LEU A 624 2.36 -21.28 -1.81
N ILE A 625 1.49 -20.39 -2.26
CA ILE A 625 1.19 -19.10 -1.62
C ILE A 625 -0.32 -19.03 -1.42
N PHE A 626 -0.76 -18.69 -0.21
CA PHE A 626 -2.17 -18.54 0.15
C PHE A 626 -2.37 -17.33 1.05
N GLN A 627 -3.47 -16.60 0.89
CA GLN A 627 -3.85 -15.53 1.82
C GLN A 627 -5.35 -15.33 1.81
N ASP A 628 -5.92 -15.18 3.00
CA ASP A 628 -7.29 -14.71 3.18
C ASP A 628 -7.30 -13.24 3.59
N THR A 629 -7.35 -12.34 2.60
CA THR A 629 -7.31 -10.90 2.88
C THR A 629 -8.50 -10.37 3.65
N PHE A 630 -9.60 -11.14 3.70
CA PHE A 630 -10.84 -10.78 4.39
C PHE A 630 -10.98 -11.45 5.77
N ALA A 631 -10.03 -12.31 6.14
CA ALA A 631 -9.95 -12.81 7.49
C ALA A 631 -9.58 -11.67 8.45
N GLU A 632 -10.16 -11.67 9.64
CA GLU A 632 -9.75 -10.76 10.70
C GLU A 632 -8.28 -11.02 11.10
N ALA A 633 -7.60 -10.01 11.62
CA ALA A 633 -6.23 -10.16 12.07
C ALA A 633 -6.13 -11.33 13.08
N PHE A 634 -5.21 -12.26 12.81
CA PHE A 634 -4.98 -13.47 13.60
C PHE A 634 -6.12 -14.50 13.60
N GLU A 635 -7.15 -14.34 12.77
CA GLU A 635 -8.22 -15.32 12.62
C GLU A 635 -7.69 -16.64 12.03
N PRO A 636 -7.91 -17.79 12.69
CA PRO A 636 -7.60 -19.08 12.07
C PRO A 636 -8.37 -19.29 10.77
N VAL A 637 -7.64 -19.53 9.68
CA VAL A 637 -8.19 -19.93 8.38
C VAL A 637 -7.58 -21.26 7.97
N GLN A 638 -8.43 -22.27 7.83
CA GLN A 638 -8.04 -23.56 7.27
C GLN A 638 -8.23 -23.52 5.77
N PHE A 639 -7.32 -24.14 5.02
CA PHE A 639 -7.50 -24.37 3.59
C PHE A 639 -7.04 -25.75 3.18
N THR A 640 -7.64 -26.25 2.11
CA THR A 640 -7.31 -27.53 1.48
C THR A 640 -7.15 -27.33 -0.02
N VAL A 641 -6.02 -27.75 -0.57
CA VAL A 641 -5.73 -27.74 -2.01
C VAL A 641 -5.21 -29.10 -2.44
N THR A 642 -5.53 -29.55 -3.66
CA THR A 642 -4.95 -30.77 -4.23
C THR A 642 -3.99 -30.40 -5.35
N ILE A 643 -2.71 -30.70 -5.15
CA ILE A 643 -1.62 -30.41 -6.11
C ILE A 643 -1.01 -31.74 -6.53
N ASN A 644 -1.03 -32.05 -7.83
CA ASN A 644 -0.58 -33.33 -8.40
C ASN A 644 -1.17 -34.56 -7.68
N GLY A 645 -2.47 -34.52 -7.37
CA GLY A 645 -3.16 -35.62 -6.66
C GLY A 645 -2.86 -35.72 -5.16
N LYS A 646 -1.94 -34.91 -4.62
CA LYS A 646 -1.67 -34.82 -3.19
C LYS A 646 -2.54 -33.76 -2.54
N LYS A 647 -3.37 -34.17 -1.58
CA LYS A 647 -4.16 -33.28 -0.74
C LYS A 647 -3.24 -32.60 0.30
N ILE A 648 -3.25 -31.28 0.32
CA ILE A 648 -2.52 -30.44 1.27
C ILE A 648 -3.57 -29.70 2.09
N GLN A 649 -3.52 -29.87 3.42
CA GLN A 649 -4.40 -29.17 4.36
C GLN A 649 -3.53 -28.39 5.35
N ARG A 650 -3.84 -27.10 5.53
CA ARG A 650 -3.09 -26.18 6.39
C ARG A 650 -4.03 -25.26 7.15
N THR A 651 -3.50 -24.69 8.22
CA THR A 651 -4.13 -23.61 8.99
C THR A 651 -3.21 -22.40 8.96
N THR A 652 -3.78 -21.22 8.76
CA THR A 652 -3.09 -19.94 8.65
C THR A 652 -3.70 -18.94 9.63
N ASP A 653 -2.95 -17.89 9.98
CA ASP A 653 -3.36 -16.90 10.99
C ASP A 653 -3.65 -15.54 10.34
N GLY A 654 -4.93 -15.23 10.24
CA GLY A 654 -5.49 -13.98 9.76
C GLY A 654 -5.19 -13.68 8.30
N ASN A 655 -5.07 -12.40 7.99
CA ASN A 655 -4.81 -11.91 6.64
C ASN A 655 -3.32 -11.87 6.26
N ALA A 656 -2.45 -12.62 6.94
CA ALA A 656 -1.04 -12.72 6.58
C ALA A 656 -0.81 -13.75 5.48
N LEU A 657 0.17 -13.50 4.61
CA LEU A 657 0.57 -14.43 3.57
C LEU A 657 1.16 -15.73 4.15
N TYR A 658 0.59 -16.85 3.73
CA TYR A 658 1.12 -18.19 3.96
C TYR A 658 1.97 -18.64 2.77
N ILE A 659 3.15 -19.19 3.05
CA ILE A 659 4.11 -19.64 2.04
C ILE A 659 4.66 -21.01 2.42
N GLU A 660 4.65 -21.95 1.48
CA GLU A 660 5.18 -23.30 1.67
C GLU A 660 5.90 -23.80 0.40
N ALA A 661 7.13 -24.29 0.55
CA ALA A 661 7.82 -25.03 -0.52
C ALA A 661 7.35 -26.50 -0.51
N LEU A 662 6.94 -27.02 -1.68
CA LEU A 662 6.37 -28.35 -1.87
C LEU A 662 7.31 -29.31 -2.62
#